data_AF-A0A0L0SJC1-F1
#
_entry.id   AF-A0A0L0SJC1-F1
#
_cell.length_a   1.000
_cell.length_b   1.000
_cell.length_c   1.000
_cell.angle_alpha   90.00
_cell.angle_beta   90.00
_cell.angle_gamma   90.00
#
_symmetry.space_group_name_H-M   'P 1'
#
loop_
_entity.id
_entity.type
_entity.pdbx_description
1 polymer ?
#
loop_
_entity_poly.entity_id
_entity_poly.type
_entity_poly.pdbx_seq_one_letter_code
_entity_poly.pdbx_strand_id
1 'polypeptide(L)'
;MGGFAIFEILSNFVQYIGIVGSVKVSWPSELAWVGNYLRYLRIDFTVPLPNVTIPPLDFRAQHIFLTNVVPLAFAALLLIFFKSLRIVLWCSALLFAIGLIFAGIVLLALPTSQFSSQVSIAQYLLIGGFLGLALLAAIYFAPRLYARYRKRKRQTIMPITESQELRATPVMEAWAADPDEDAGDDGNDDPLASGALDVNRIKSKNRAGKKSFWRQTRNFVVGFGLTTFGLIITGAFKNGWLSSEFNYYSAFESALLSIGSPIGWVMFGFGVALLYNWLSGLSARMRRFNTRVNYLFRKNVVKVVLFVLGIFYIPMATSILSVFMCVWVTAPAGNEFVLRTVSLDWSSLLSSFSRSTTTGVAYTACNFRANECPIANDLCPQSTDLRLAADVSFSCLKEIYPFYLPGALFAVVTVIVGIPWLYYRLIAVSARFIRELPASTDDPDLKWREQCMLTNSSCKSLFLGFELKWKYYKLVLLLHKIIIVSVFIFADKNSFAVICVLTASHSLFALLSLYSRPYIKLYEDVLATLCLLVNVGNAIVTLFVALGYTIPTWATILVPGLNIAAPSLVLAFGFYMQYREWKRKKAEAAAEAAASADASTDPITARQAKLKTKQPDLAATLSRADLEFIDSLDQDLDQRLLRTLVNSFLGLGLGAFLALAISAIGLMQAVSSNDLVRARAVDTGTAIAAPVAYEFAGYASWAEFTANCCCEAALASSGGVPVNVTASASVLEKWKCRTSAGKFIYKQRMRQYDGENGWSVRGYCATSFASAVTALPSLDAGSGLVKVGVSGNVTDYVVAYLW
;
A
#
# COMPACT_ATOMS: atom_id res chain seq x y z
N MET A 1 -11.69 -1.62 -28.78
CA MET A 1 -11.26 -1.44 -27.39
C MET A 1 -11.83 -0.14 -26.85
N GLY A 2 -12.03 -0.04 -25.53
CA GLY A 2 -12.54 1.18 -24.87
C GLY A 2 -11.39 2.06 -24.37
N GLY A 3 -11.70 3.30 -23.99
CA GLY A 3 -10.71 4.30 -23.53
C GLY A 3 -9.76 3.83 -22.41
N PHE A 4 -10.06 2.73 -21.73
CA PHE A 4 -9.21 2.11 -20.71
C PHE A 4 -7.81 1.72 -21.19
N ALA A 5 -7.67 1.14 -22.38
CA ALA A 5 -6.36 0.77 -22.93
C ALA A 5 -5.52 2.01 -23.20
N ILE A 6 -6.16 3.09 -23.66
CA ILE A 6 -5.51 4.38 -23.89
C ILE A 6 -5.04 4.97 -22.55
N PHE A 7 -5.89 4.99 -21.52
CA PHE A 7 -5.51 5.41 -20.17
C PHE A 7 -4.35 4.59 -19.59
N GLU A 8 -4.30 3.28 -19.84
CA GLU A 8 -3.20 2.42 -19.41
C GLU A 8 -1.87 2.79 -20.09
N ILE A 9 -1.88 3.02 -21.41
CA ILE A 9 -0.69 3.47 -22.16
C ILE A 9 -0.22 4.83 -21.65
N LEU A 10 -1.15 5.77 -21.43
CA LEU A 10 -0.83 7.11 -20.91
C LEU A 10 -0.29 7.07 -19.48
N SER A 11 -0.88 6.23 -18.63
CA SER A 11 -0.40 6.04 -17.27
C SER A 11 1.03 5.50 -17.27
N ASN A 12 1.32 4.49 -18.09
CA ASN A 12 2.69 3.97 -18.24
C ASN A 12 3.65 5.06 -18.72
N PHE A 13 3.24 5.85 -19.72
CA PHE A 13 4.00 6.98 -20.23
C PHE A 13 4.33 7.98 -19.12
N VAL A 14 3.32 8.47 -18.40
CA VAL A 14 3.45 9.41 -17.29
C VAL A 14 4.40 8.91 -16.20
N GLN A 15 4.33 7.62 -15.86
CA GLN A 15 5.21 7.03 -14.85
C GLN A 15 6.67 6.96 -15.29
N TYR A 16 6.93 6.65 -16.56
CA TYR A 16 8.28 6.64 -17.10
C TYR A 16 8.90 8.03 -17.11
N ILE A 17 8.14 9.05 -17.51
CA ILE A 17 8.60 10.45 -17.41
C ILE A 17 8.90 10.79 -15.94
N GLY A 18 8.05 10.36 -15.01
CA GLY A 18 8.27 10.52 -13.57
C GLY A 18 9.62 9.95 -13.10
N ILE A 19 10.01 8.76 -13.57
CA ILE A 19 11.30 8.14 -13.23
C ILE A 19 12.46 8.90 -13.87
N VAL A 20 12.38 9.21 -15.16
CA VAL A 20 13.45 9.94 -15.88
C VAL A 20 13.68 11.31 -15.25
N GLY A 21 12.60 12.04 -14.94
CA GLY A 21 12.67 13.35 -14.26
C GLY A 21 13.15 13.27 -12.81
N SER A 22 13.14 12.09 -12.19
CA SER A 22 13.62 11.89 -10.82
C SER A 22 15.12 11.61 -10.74
N VAL A 23 15.82 11.42 -11.86
CA VAL A 23 17.28 11.22 -11.85
C VAL A 23 17.97 12.49 -11.34
N LYS A 24 18.98 12.31 -10.47
CA LYS A 24 19.78 13.39 -9.88
C LYS A 24 20.71 14.02 -10.93
N VAL A 25 20.15 14.83 -11.80
CA VAL A 25 20.90 15.74 -12.69
C VAL A 25 20.57 17.19 -12.34
N SER A 26 21.52 18.08 -12.59
CA SER A 26 21.36 19.52 -12.41
C SER A 26 20.45 20.07 -13.51
N TRP A 27 19.14 19.87 -13.35
CA TRP A 27 18.14 20.43 -14.24
C TRP A 27 18.24 21.96 -14.29
N PRO A 28 18.05 22.58 -15.46
CA PRO A 28 17.89 24.04 -15.57
C PRO A 28 16.80 24.52 -14.60
N SER A 29 17.02 25.68 -13.98
CA SER A 29 16.10 26.24 -12.98
C SER A 29 14.68 26.43 -13.52
N GLU A 30 14.57 26.72 -14.82
CA GLU A 30 13.33 26.88 -15.59
C GLU A 30 12.53 25.57 -15.69
N LEU A 31 13.17 24.42 -15.50
CA LEU A 31 12.58 23.08 -15.51
C LEU A 31 12.41 22.49 -14.10
N ALA A 32 12.83 23.18 -13.05
CA ALA A 32 12.74 22.67 -11.68
C ALA A 32 11.28 22.38 -11.27
N TRP A 33 10.33 23.23 -11.70
CA TRP A 33 8.90 23.00 -11.46
C TRP A 33 8.42 21.71 -12.14
N VAL A 34 8.87 21.44 -13.38
CA VAL A 34 8.56 20.19 -14.10
C VAL A 34 9.08 19.00 -13.31
N GLY A 35 10.33 19.06 -12.85
CA GLY A 35 10.93 18.01 -12.01
C GLY A 35 10.09 17.71 -10.76
N ASN A 36 9.59 18.72 -10.06
CA ASN A 36 8.71 18.55 -8.91
C ASN A 36 7.39 17.87 -9.30
N TYR A 37 6.73 18.33 -10.38
CA TYR A 37 5.50 17.70 -10.87
C TYR A 37 5.70 16.24 -11.29
N LEU A 38 6.81 15.94 -11.98
CA LEU A 38 7.17 14.59 -12.41
C LEU A 38 7.39 13.64 -11.23
N ARG A 39 7.96 14.12 -10.12
CA ARG A 39 8.08 13.33 -8.88
C ARG A 39 6.70 12.96 -8.31
N TYR A 40 5.69 13.82 -8.42
CA TYR A 40 4.33 13.46 -8.00
C TYR A 40 3.68 12.42 -8.90
N LEU A 41 3.97 12.45 -10.20
CA LEU A 41 3.46 11.44 -11.14
C LEU A 41 3.99 10.03 -10.81
N ARG A 42 5.12 9.93 -10.10
CA ARG A 42 5.65 8.68 -9.55
C ARG A 42 4.91 8.22 -8.28
N ILE A 43 4.10 9.07 -7.66
CA ILE A 43 3.49 8.83 -6.34
C ILE A 43 4.60 8.69 -5.27
N ASP A 44 5.57 9.62 -5.29
CA ASP A 44 6.60 9.74 -4.27
C ASP A 44 6.12 10.68 -3.16
N PHE A 45 5.76 10.13 -2.00
CA PHE A 45 5.25 10.88 -0.86
C PHE A 45 6.36 11.53 -0.03
N THR A 46 7.63 11.27 -0.34
CA THR A 46 8.77 11.95 0.31
C THR A 46 8.91 13.42 -0.09
N VAL A 47 8.31 13.80 -1.21
CA VAL A 47 8.35 15.16 -1.76
C VAL A 47 7.08 15.91 -1.36
N PRO A 48 7.19 17.11 -0.74
CA PRO A 48 6.02 17.89 -0.37
C PRO A 48 5.25 18.30 -1.64
N LEU A 49 3.93 18.15 -1.64
CA LEU A 49 3.06 18.55 -2.75
C LEU A 49 2.83 20.07 -2.71
N PRO A 50 2.96 20.82 -3.84
CA PRO A 50 2.73 22.24 -3.86
C PRO A 50 1.21 22.44 -3.68
N ASN A 51 0.82 23.30 -2.75
CA ASN A 51 -0.58 23.61 -2.46
C ASN A 51 -1.40 22.46 -1.81
N VAL A 52 -0.78 21.33 -1.44
CA VAL A 52 -1.45 20.28 -0.65
C VAL A 52 -0.75 20.16 0.70
N THR A 53 -1.49 20.33 1.79
CA THR A 53 -0.99 20.31 3.17
C THR A 53 -0.61 18.91 3.68
N ILE A 54 -0.29 17.97 2.79
CA ILE A 54 0.20 16.65 3.20
C ILE A 54 1.70 16.81 3.51
N PRO A 55 2.13 16.63 4.77
CA PRO A 55 3.55 16.71 5.09
C PRO A 55 4.30 15.58 4.36
N PRO A 56 5.54 15.81 3.94
CA PRO A 56 6.34 14.78 3.29
C PRO A 56 6.51 13.60 4.25
N LEU A 57 6.28 12.40 3.75
CA LEU A 57 6.47 11.17 4.49
C LEU A 57 7.95 10.77 4.47
N ASP A 58 8.48 10.30 5.60
CA ASP A 58 9.78 9.65 5.63
C ASP A 58 9.74 8.32 4.85
N PHE A 59 10.93 7.78 4.59
CA PHE A 59 11.06 6.52 3.85
C PHE A 59 10.25 5.38 4.48
N ARG A 60 10.19 5.30 5.82
CA ARG A 60 9.51 4.21 6.54
C ARG A 60 8.01 4.27 6.35
N ALA A 61 7.41 5.44 6.52
CA ALA A 61 5.97 5.64 6.35
C ALA A 61 5.56 5.40 4.89
N GLN A 62 6.34 5.92 3.94
CA GLN A 62 6.13 5.63 2.52
C GLN A 62 6.22 4.13 2.22
N HIS A 63 7.24 3.45 2.75
CA HIS A 63 7.39 2.01 2.58
C HIS A 63 6.20 1.27 3.17
N ILE A 64 5.87 1.50 4.44
CA ILE A 64 4.72 0.86 5.09
C ILE A 64 3.43 1.08 4.30
N PHE A 65 3.18 2.30 3.84
CA PHE A 65 1.98 2.63 3.09
C PHE A 65 1.93 1.91 1.74
N LEU A 66 2.96 2.07 0.90
CA LEU A 66 2.98 1.54 -0.45
C LEU A 66 3.11 0.02 -0.49
N THR A 67 4.00 -0.57 0.32
CA THR A 67 4.32 -2.01 0.23
C THR A 67 3.38 -2.88 1.05
N ASN A 68 2.77 -2.33 2.10
CA ASN A 68 1.91 -3.09 3.00
C ASN A 68 0.45 -2.65 2.95
N VAL A 69 0.16 -1.38 3.25
CA VAL A 69 -1.23 -0.88 3.40
C VAL A 69 -1.98 -0.94 2.07
N VAL A 70 -1.37 -0.53 0.96
CA VAL A 70 -2.01 -0.52 -0.36
C VAL A 70 -2.38 -1.95 -0.82
N PRO A 71 -1.49 -2.96 -0.81
CA PRO A 71 -1.86 -4.34 -1.13
C PRO A 71 -2.91 -4.93 -0.18
N LEU A 72 -2.82 -4.65 1.12
CA LEU A 72 -3.81 -5.07 2.10
C LEU A 72 -5.18 -4.47 1.83
N ALA A 73 -5.23 -3.19 1.49
CA ALA A 73 -6.45 -2.53 1.09
C ALA A 73 -7.04 -3.22 -0.14
N PHE A 74 -6.26 -3.48 -1.20
CA PHE A 74 -6.78 -4.22 -2.36
C PHE A 74 -7.30 -5.61 -2.02
N ALA A 75 -6.57 -6.36 -1.19
CA ALA A 75 -7.01 -7.68 -0.75
C ALA A 75 -8.33 -7.61 0.03
N ALA A 76 -8.43 -6.69 1.00
CA ALA A 76 -9.64 -6.45 1.77
C ALA A 76 -10.83 -6.08 0.88
N LEU A 77 -10.61 -5.20 -0.11
CA LEU A 77 -11.64 -4.78 -1.04
C LEU A 77 -12.16 -5.93 -1.89
N LEU A 78 -11.25 -6.70 -2.48
CA LEU A 78 -11.65 -7.86 -3.28
C LEU A 78 -12.40 -8.90 -2.43
N LEU A 79 -12.00 -9.10 -1.18
CA LEU A 79 -12.74 -9.98 -0.26
C LEU A 79 -14.14 -9.43 0.05
N ILE A 80 -14.27 -8.15 0.38
CA ILE A 80 -15.55 -7.52 0.74
C ILE A 80 -16.55 -7.58 -0.43
N PHE A 81 -16.09 -7.32 -1.66
CA PHE A 81 -16.96 -7.28 -2.83
C PHE A 81 -17.31 -8.66 -3.38
N PHE A 82 -16.37 -9.62 -3.33
CA PHE A 82 -16.52 -10.90 -4.05
C PHE A 82 -16.72 -12.11 -3.16
N LYS A 83 -16.43 -12.02 -1.86
CA LYS A 83 -16.63 -13.14 -0.93
C LYS A 83 -17.77 -12.87 0.04
N SER A 84 -18.27 -13.95 0.64
CA SER A 84 -19.29 -13.86 1.69
C SER A 84 -18.66 -13.25 2.96
N LEU A 85 -19.47 -12.59 3.80
CA LEU A 85 -18.96 -12.02 5.06
C LEU A 85 -18.25 -13.07 5.92
N ARG A 86 -18.80 -14.29 5.95
CA ARG A 86 -18.20 -15.41 6.70
C ARG A 86 -16.76 -15.67 6.25
N ILE A 87 -16.52 -15.68 4.92
CA ILE A 87 -15.17 -15.83 4.37
C ILE A 87 -14.30 -14.62 4.71
N VAL A 88 -14.83 -13.39 4.60
CA VAL A 88 -14.08 -12.16 4.95
C VAL A 88 -13.64 -12.19 6.41
N LEU A 89 -14.56 -12.48 7.34
CA LEU A 89 -14.28 -12.57 8.77
C LEU A 89 -13.30 -13.71 9.06
N TRP A 90 -13.49 -14.87 8.43
CA TRP A 90 -12.60 -16.01 8.61
C TRP A 90 -11.19 -15.73 8.09
N CYS A 91 -11.04 -15.15 6.89
CA CYS A 91 -9.75 -14.74 6.36
C CYS A 91 -9.09 -13.65 7.21
N SER A 92 -9.87 -12.68 7.71
CA SER A 92 -9.34 -11.60 8.57
C SER A 92 -8.86 -12.15 9.92
N ALA A 93 -9.65 -13.03 10.54
CA ALA A 93 -9.29 -13.69 11.78
C ALA A 93 -8.08 -14.63 11.59
N LEU A 94 -8.01 -15.34 10.46
CA LEU A 94 -6.87 -16.18 10.10
C LEU A 94 -5.60 -15.35 9.92
N LEU A 95 -5.68 -14.26 9.16
CA LEU A 95 -4.57 -13.32 8.99
C LEU A 95 -4.11 -12.79 10.34
N PHE A 96 -5.05 -12.31 11.18
CA PHE A 96 -4.73 -11.83 12.51
C PHE A 96 -4.02 -12.88 13.36
N ALA A 97 -4.53 -14.12 13.41
CA ALA A 97 -3.92 -15.21 14.15
C ALA A 97 -2.50 -15.55 13.65
N ILE A 98 -2.32 -15.67 12.32
CA ILE A 98 -1.00 -15.88 11.71
C ILE A 98 -0.05 -14.72 12.04
N GLY A 99 -0.56 -13.49 12.04
CA GLY A 99 0.19 -12.29 12.40
C GLY A 99 0.67 -12.31 13.82
N LEU A 100 -0.18 -12.69 14.77
CA LEU A 100 0.20 -12.83 16.16
C LEU A 100 1.28 -13.90 16.34
N ILE A 101 1.13 -15.07 15.70
CA ILE A 101 2.15 -16.14 15.76
C ILE A 101 3.47 -15.63 15.20
N PHE A 102 3.43 -15.10 13.98
CA PHE A 102 4.63 -14.64 13.30
C PHE A 102 5.30 -13.50 14.05
N ALA A 103 4.51 -12.57 14.59
CA ALA A 103 4.99 -11.50 15.43
C ALA A 103 5.68 -12.03 16.69
N GLY A 104 5.08 -13.01 17.36
CA GLY A 104 5.68 -13.69 18.51
C GLY A 104 6.99 -14.42 18.17
N ILE A 105 7.07 -15.11 17.02
CA ILE A 105 8.30 -15.80 16.56
C ILE A 105 9.40 -14.78 16.31
N VAL A 106 9.11 -13.71 15.57
CA VAL A 106 10.09 -12.65 15.29
C VAL A 106 10.55 -12.02 16.61
N LEU A 107 9.63 -11.75 17.53
CA LEU A 107 9.97 -11.19 18.84
C LEU A 107 10.85 -12.12 19.68
N LEU A 108 10.70 -13.46 19.58
CA LEU A 108 11.60 -14.42 20.24
C LEU A 108 12.97 -14.54 19.56
N ALA A 109 13.05 -14.34 18.25
CA ALA A 109 14.30 -14.44 17.51
C ALA A 109 15.22 -13.23 17.74
N LEU A 110 14.67 -12.12 18.25
CA LEU A 110 15.42 -10.93 18.58
C LEU A 110 16.21 -11.10 19.89
N PRO A 111 17.42 -10.52 20.02
CA PRO A 111 18.26 -10.67 21.21
C PRO A 111 17.52 -10.23 22.48
N THR A 112 17.46 -11.12 23.49
CA THR A 112 16.68 -10.93 24.74
C THR A 112 17.28 -9.93 25.71
N SER A 113 18.46 -9.37 25.43
CA SER A 113 19.22 -8.54 26.37
C SER A 113 18.61 -7.18 26.67
N GLN A 114 17.53 -6.78 25.98
CA GLN A 114 16.97 -5.43 26.10
C GLN A 114 15.63 -5.33 26.83
N PHE A 115 14.90 -6.43 27.06
CA PHE A 115 13.62 -6.40 27.77
C PHE A 115 13.40 -7.67 28.60
N SER A 116 13.18 -7.49 29.90
CA SER A 116 12.64 -8.58 30.74
C SER A 116 11.23 -9.00 30.27
N SER A 117 10.46 -8.09 29.66
CA SER A 117 9.08 -8.32 29.21
C SER A 117 8.94 -8.81 27.77
N GLN A 118 9.97 -8.75 26.93
CA GLN A 118 9.89 -9.15 25.51
C GLN A 118 9.53 -10.63 25.37
N VAL A 119 10.15 -11.50 26.17
CA VAL A 119 9.83 -12.94 26.15
C VAL A 119 8.37 -13.16 26.54
N SER A 120 7.87 -12.45 27.55
CA SER A 120 6.46 -12.55 27.98
C SER A 120 5.50 -12.06 26.89
N ILE A 121 5.75 -10.89 26.28
CA ILE A 121 4.93 -10.37 25.17
C ILE A 121 4.94 -11.36 24.00
N ALA A 122 6.11 -11.89 23.64
CA ALA A 122 6.25 -12.86 22.56
C ALA A 122 5.42 -14.12 22.84
N GLN A 123 5.49 -14.64 24.07
CA GLN A 123 4.69 -15.79 24.50
C GLN A 123 3.19 -15.51 24.43
N TYR A 124 2.72 -14.33 24.88
CA TYR A 124 1.30 -13.97 24.76
C TYR A 124 0.83 -13.87 23.30
N LEU A 125 1.66 -13.30 22.42
CA LEU A 125 1.37 -13.24 20.98
C LEU A 125 1.30 -14.64 20.37
N LEU A 126 2.24 -15.52 20.69
CA LEU A 126 2.23 -16.92 20.25
C LEU A 126 1.00 -17.67 20.75
N ILE A 127 0.71 -17.60 22.06
CA ILE A 127 -0.44 -18.28 22.67
C ILE A 127 -1.73 -17.76 22.05
N GLY A 128 -1.91 -16.44 21.98
CA GLY A 128 -3.10 -15.83 21.36
C GLY A 128 -3.26 -16.23 19.89
N GLY A 129 -2.17 -16.28 19.15
CA GLY A 129 -2.16 -16.71 17.76
C GLY A 129 -2.50 -18.20 17.57
N PHE A 130 -1.88 -19.10 18.34
CA PHE A 130 -2.17 -20.54 18.30
C PHE A 130 -3.59 -20.86 18.77
N LEU A 131 -4.06 -20.24 19.85
CA LEU A 131 -5.46 -20.36 20.31
C LEU A 131 -6.44 -19.84 19.25
N GLY A 132 -6.12 -18.71 18.60
CA GLY A 132 -6.89 -18.18 17.49
C GLY A 132 -6.99 -19.16 16.33
N LEU A 133 -5.87 -19.77 15.91
CA LEU A 133 -5.86 -20.81 14.88
C LEU A 133 -6.64 -22.07 15.29
N ALA A 134 -6.47 -22.54 16.52
CA ALA A 134 -7.19 -23.70 17.03
C ALA A 134 -8.71 -23.44 17.05
N LEU A 135 -9.14 -22.26 17.49
CA LEU A 135 -10.55 -21.85 17.46
C LEU A 135 -11.09 -21.78 16.03
N LEU A 136 -10.34 -21.19 15.09
CA LEU A 136 -10.74 -21.11 13.68
C LEU A 136 -10.83 -22.49 13.03
N ALA A 137 -9.90 -23.39 13.35
CA ALA A 137 -9.94 -24.78 12.91
C ALA A 137 -11.16 -25.49 13.51
N ALA A 138 -11.43 -25.32 14.81
CA ALA A 138 -12.61 -25.88 15.46
C ALA A 138 -13.91 -25.38 14.81
N ILE A 139 -14.05 -24.06 14.56
CA ILE A 139 -15.22 -23.48 13.89
C ILE A 139 -15.40 -24.03 12.47
N TYR A 140 -14.31 -24.29 11.75
CA TYR A 140 -14.36 -24.81 10.38
C TYR A 140 -14.65 -26.33 10.33
N PHE A 141 -13.99 -27.12 11.18
CA PHE A 141 -14.09 -28.58 11.17
C PHE A 141 -15.27 -29.11 11.98
N ALA A 142 -15.66 -28.49 13.10
CA ALA A 142 -16.72 -29.00 13.96
C ALA A 142 -18.07 -29.17 13.22
N PRO A 143 -18.55 -28.21 12.40
CA PRO A 143 -19.78 -28.40 11.63
C PRO A 143 -19.68 -29.53 10.62
N ARG A 144 -18.51 -29.71 9.99
CA ARG A 144 -18.28 -30.79 9.00
C ARG A 144 -18.19 -32.16 9.66
N LEU A 145 -17.51 -32.25 10.79
CA LEU A 145 -17.44 -33.46 11.60
C LEU A 145 -18.83 -33.82 12.14
N TYR A 146 -19.58 -32.84 12.63
CA TYR A 146 -20.96 -33.02 13.09
C TYR A 146 -21.89 -33.47 11.94
N ALA A 147 -21.76 -32.86 10.75
CA ALA A 147 -22.52 -33.27 9.57
C ALA A 147 -22.18 -34.71 9.13
N ARG A 148 -20.90 -35.08 9.10
CA ARG A 148 -20.45 -36.46 8.82
C ARG A 148 -20.97 -37.44 9.87
N TYR A 149 -20.90 -37.09 11.15
CA TYR A 149 -21.44 -37.88 12.24
C TYR A 149 -22.96 -38.07 12.10
N ARG A 150 -23.71 -37.01 11.79
CA ARG A 150 -25.16 -37.07 11.54
C ARG A 150 -25.49 -37.92 10.32
N LYS A 151 -24.72 -37.83 9.23
CA LYS A 151 -24.88 -38.65 8.02
C LYS A 151 -24.65 -40.14 8.33
N ARG A 152 -23.58 -40.47 9.06
CA ARG A 152 -23.32 -41.84 9.55
C ARG A 152 -24.45 -42.33 10.43
N LYS A 153 -24.88 -41.54 11.42
CA LYS A 153 -25.97 -41.89 12.32
C LYS A 153 -27.29 -42.12 11.58
N ARG A 154 -27.60 -41.35 10.52
CA ARG A 154 -28.76 -41.60 9.65
C ARG A 154 -28.64 -42.92 8.88
N GLN A 155 -27.45 -43.24 8.37
CA GLN A 155 -27.19 -44.52 7.69
C GLN A 155 -27.29 -45.72 8.64
N THR A 156 -26.95 -45.56 9.93
CA THR A 156 -27.09 -46.62 10.93
C THR A 156 -28.53 -46.76 11.46
N ILE A 157 -29.35 -45.70 11.38
CA ILE A 157 -30.72 -45.68 11.93
C ILE A 157 -31.79 -45.97 10.87
N MET A 158 -31.48 -45.90 9.57
CA MET A 158 -32.36 -46.49 8.54
C MET A 158 -32.25 -48.02 8.65
N PRO A 159 -33.25 -48.71 9.22
CA PRO A 159 -33.20 -50.14 9.31
C PRO A 159 -33.35 -50.71 7.89
N ILE A 160 -32.73 -51.86 7.69
CA ILE A 160 -32.89 -52.73 6.53
C ILE A 160 -34.34 -53.25 6.56
N THR A 161 -35.32 -52.40 6.22
CA THR A 161 -36.74 -52.79 6.16
C THR A 161 -37.33 -52.64 4.77
N GLU A 162 -36.56 -52.17 3.78
CA GLU A 162 -37.06 -51.92 2.42
C GLU A 162 -36.34 -52.73 1.33
N SER A 163 -35.44 -53.65 1.69
CA SER A 163 -34.76 -54.53 0.72
C SER A 163 -35.43 -55.90 0.53
N GLN A 164 -36.66 -56.10 1.02
CA GLN A 164 -37.36 -57.38 0.83
C GLN A 164 -38.75 -57.32 0.17
N GLU A 165 -39.36 -56.14 -0.06
CA GLU A 165 -40.71 -56.10 -0.66
C GLU A 165 -40.82 -55.52 -2.08
N LEU A 166 -39.83 -54.80 -2.63
CA LEU A 166 -39.93 -54.24 -3.98
C LEU A 166 -39.17 -55.03 -5.05
N ARG A 167 -39.39 -56.35 -5.07
CA ARG A 167 -38.99 -57.23 -6.19
C ARG A 167 -40.21 -57.75 -6.96
N ALA A 168 -41.19 -56.90 -7.23
CA ALA A 168 -42.22 -57.16 -8.25
C ALA A 168 -43.04 -55.90 -8.57
N THR A 169 -42.57 -55.06 -9.49
CA THR A 169 -43.43 -54.29 -10.41
C THR A 169 -42.55 -53.65 -11.49
N PRO A 170 -42.70 -54.03 -12.77
CA PRO A 170 -42.17 -53.22 -13.85
C PRO A 170 -43.17 -52.09 -14.15
N VAL A 171 -42.69 -51.06 -14.87
CA VAL A 171 -43.45 -50.05 -15.63
C VAL A 171 -43.63 -48.68 -14.97
N MET A 172 -42.90 -47.73 -15.57
CA MET A 172 -43.29 -46.36 -15.94
C MET A 172 -44.33 -45.65 -15.06
N GLU A 173 -43.88 -44.84 -14.11
CA GLU A 173 -44.46 -43.52 -13.75
C GLU A 173 -43.72 -42.95 -12.53
N ALA A 174 -42.66 -42.17 -12.76
CA ALA A 174 -41.98 -41.44 -11.70
C ALA A 174 -41.36 -40.13 -12.22
N TRP A 175 -42.15 -39.36 -12.98
CA TRP A 175 -41.77 -38.04 -13.52
C TRP A 175 -42.61 -36.89 -12.93
N ALA A 176 -43.26 -37.07 -11.78
CA ALA A 176 -44.13 -36.02 -11.23
C ALA A 176 -44.21 -36.04 -9.70
N ALA A 177 -43.11 -35.71 -9.01
CA ALA A 177 -43.17 -35.03 -7.71
C ALA A 177 -41.75 -34.67 -7.26
N ASP A 178 -41.43 -33.38 -7.24
CA ASP A 178 -40.22 -32.86 -6.61
C ASP A 178 -40.66 -31.91 -5.48
N PRO A 179 -40.56 -32.31 -4.20
CA PRO A 179 -40.84 -31.45 -3.07
C PRO A 179 -39.55 -30.77 -2.56
N ASP A 180 -39.62 -29.44 -2.50
CA ASP A 180 -38.88 -28.52 -1.63
C ASP A 180 -37.35 -28.63 -1.53
N GLU A 181 -36.70 -27.75 -2.31
CA GLU A 181 -35.35 -27.24 -2.09
C GLU A 181 -35.24 -26.55 -0.72
N ASP A 182 -34.60 -27.19 0.26
CA ASP A 182 -33.83 -26.44 1.27
C ASP A 182 -32.61 -27.22 1.79
N ALA A 183 -31.46 -26.52 1.78
CA ALA A 183 -30.21 -26.81 2.48
C ALA A 183 -29.41 -28.09 2.13
N GLY A 184 -28.57 -27.99 1.08
CA GLY A 184 -27.51 -28.96 0.81
C GLY A 184 -26.49 -28.50 -0.23
N ASP A 185 -25.78 -27.39 0.01
CA ASP A 185 -24.63 -26.94 -0.79
C ASP A 185 -23.41 -27.85 -0.52
N ASP A 186 -23.48 -29.10 -0.98
CA ASP A 186 -22.36 -30.04 -1.02
C ASP A 186 -21.58 -29.79 -2.33
N GLY A 187 -20.51 -29.01 -2.22
CA GLY A 187 -19.64 -28.60 -3.33
C GLY A 187 -18.74 -29.71 -3.88
N ASN A 188 -19.32 -30.78 -4.40
CA ASN A 188 -18.61 -31.80 -5.16
C ASN A 188 -19.29 -32.16 -6.50
N ASP A 189 -19.90 -31.17 -7.13
CA ASP A 189 -20.35 -31.27 -8.51
C ASP A 189 -19.16 -30.96 -9.42
N ASP A 190 -18.64 -32.00 -10.08
CA ASP A 190 -17.89 -31.82 -11.32
C ASP A 190 -18.87 -31.29 -12.38
N PRO A 191 -18.84 -29.99 -12.74
CA PRO A 191 -19.88 -29.37 -13.56
C PRO A 191 -19.79 -29.75 -15.05
N LEU A 192 -18.89 -30.68 -15.40
CA LEU A 192 -18.57 -31.04 -16.78
C LEU A 192 -19.33 -32.28 -17.28
N ALA A 193 -20.02 -33.03 -16.40
CA ALA A 193 -20.62 -34.31 -16.79
C ALA A 193 -22.11 -34.28 -17.16
N SER A 194 -22.86 -33.23 -16.83
CA SER A 194 -24.30 -33.12 -17.16
C SER A 194 -24.58 -31.90 -18.04
N GLY A 195 -24.38 -32.06 -19.36
CA GLY A 195 -24.47 -31.02 -20.40
C GLY A 195 -25.86 -30.44 -20.69
N ALA A 196 -26.81 -30.49 -19.75
CA ALA A 196 -28.11 -29.83 -19.91
C ALA A 196 -28.14 -28.56 -19.05
N LEU A 197 -27.65 -27.47 -19.62
CA LEU A 197 -27.62 -26.15 -18.98
C LEU A 197 -29.05 -25.61 -18.91
N ASP A 198 -29.70 -25.71 -17.74
CA ASP A 198 -31.07 -25.24 -17.55
C ASP A 198 -31.15 -23.70 -17.63
N VAL A 199 -31.45 -23.19 -18.82
CA VAL A 199 -31.64 -21.77 -19.13
C VAL A 199 -32.76 -21.14 -18.28
N ASN A 200 -33.75 -21.93 -17.84
CA ASN A 200 -34.82 -21.45 -16.99
C ASN A 200 -34.33 -21.15 -15.56
N ARG A 201 -33.35 -21.91 -15.06
CA ARG A 201 -32.67 -21.63 -13.78
C ARG A 201 -31.88 -20.31 -13.80
N ILE A 202 -31.34 -19.93 -14.96
CA ILE A 202 -30.66 -18.63 -15.15
C ILE A 202 -31.67 -17.48 -15.24
N LYS A 203 -32.79 -17.68 -15.94
CA LYS A 203 -33.89 -16.68 -15.99
C LYS A 203 -34.56 -16.47 -14.64
N SER A 204 -34.75 -17.51 -13.83
CA SER A 204 -35.35 -17.40 -12.50
C SER A 204 -34.43 -16.66 -11.52
N LYS A 205 -33.10 -16.86 -11.61
CA LYS A 205 -32.08 -16.11 -10.84
C LYS A 205 -32.06 -14.59 -11.13
N ASN A 206 -32.63 -14.13 -12.25
CA ASN A 206 -32.73 -12.71 -12.59
C ASN A 206 -33.94 -11.99 -11.95
N ARG A 207 -34.85 -12.71 -11.29
CA ARG A 207 -35.81 -12.05 -10.39
C ARG A 207 -35.01 -11.47 -9.24
N ALA A 208 -35.03 -10.14 -9.10
CA ALA A 208 -34.35 -9.40 -8.04
C ALA A 208 -34.95 -9.75 -6.67
N GLY A 209 -34.63 -10.95 -6.17
CA GLY A 209 -35.06 -11.46 -4.89
C GLY A 209 -34.68 -10.50 -3.78
N LYS A 210 -35.53 -10.42 -2.76
CA LYS A 210 -35.23 -9.63 -1.58
C LYS A 210 -33.91 -10.15 -1.00
N LYS A 211 -32.89 -9.29 -0.92
CA LYS A 211 -31.62 -9.66 -0.26
C LYS A 211 -31.96 -10.10 1.17
N SER A 212 -31.35 -11.19 1.63
CA SER A 212 -31.46 -11.63 3.02
C SER A 212 -31.23 -10.45 3.98
N PHE A 213 -32.08 -10.37 5.00
CA PHE A 213 -32.02 -9.33 6.03
C PHE A 213 -30.60 -9.15 6.59
N TRP A 214 -29.94 -10.27 6.92
CA TRP A 214 -28.56 -10.28 7.43
C TRP A 214 -27.55 -9.61 6.50
N ARG A 215 -27.71 -9.75 5.18
CA ARG A 215 -26.81 -9.12 4.20
C ARG A 215 -27.02 -7.60 4.14
N GLN A 216 -28.26 -7.15 4.35
CA GLN A 216 -28.59 -5.72 4.42
C GLN A 216 -28.05 -5.12 5.72
N THR A 217 -28.35 -5.72 6.87
CA THR A 217 -27.86 -5.26 8.19
C THR A 217 -26.34 -5.17 8.21
N ARG A 218 -25.63 -6.16 7.65
CA ARG A 218 -24.17 -6.10 7.49
C ARG A 218 -23.72 -4.86 6.72
N ASN A 219 -24.26 -4.64 5.52
CA ASN A 219 -23.83 -3.53 4.68
C ASN A 219 -24.09 -2.18 5.37
N PHE A 220 -25.18 -2.09 6.14
CA PHE A 220 -25.47 -0.92 6.96
C PHE A 220 -24.45 -0.73 8.07
N VAL A 221 -24.25 -1.73 8.94
CA VAL A 221 -23.34 -1.62 10.11
C VAL A 221 -21.90 -1.35 9.67
N VAL A 222 -21.39 -2.12 8.71
CA VAL A 222 -20.03 -1.93 8.20
C VAL A 222 -19.92 -0.63 7.42
N GLY A 223 -20.92 -0.30 6.60
CA GLY A 223 -20.92 0.95 5.82
C GLY A 223 -20.94 2.18 6.71
N PHE A 224 -21.80 2.20 7.72
CA PHE A 224 -21.89 3.26 8.71
C PHE A 224 -20.59 3.37 9.50
N GLY A 225 -20.08 2.26 10.04
CA GLY A 225 -18.81 2.23 10.75
C GLY A 225 -17.67 2.81 9.91
N LEU A 226 -17.46 2.31 8.69
CA LEU A 226 -16.42 2.79 7.79
C LEU A 226 -16.57 4.28 7.41
N THR A 227 -17.80 4.75 7.21
CA THR A 227 -18.06 6.17 6.89
C THR A 227 -17.71 7.05 8.08
N THR A 228 -18.18 6.69 9.28
CA THR A 228 -17.93 7.43 10.51
C THR A 228 -16.46 7.43 10.88
N PHE A 229 -15.81 6.26 10.93
CA PHE A 229 -14.37 6.16 11.17
C PHE A 229 -13.56 6.88 10.08
N GLY A 230 -13.95 6.78 8.81
CA GLY A 230 -13.28 7.50 7.72
C GLY A 230 -13.36 9.02 7.85
N LEU A 231 -14.53 9.56 8.24
CA LEU A 231 -14.70 11.00 8.50
C LEU A 231 -13.94 11.48 9.74
N ILE A 232 -13.88 10.66 10.79
CA ILE A 232 -13.06 10.93 11.98
C ILE A 232 -11.57 10.97 11.58
N ILE A 233 -11.12 9.97 10.82
CA ILE A 233 -9.71 9.84 10.41
C ILE A 233 -9.29 10.97 9.46
N THR A 234 -10.18 11.42 8.57
CA THR A 234 -9.91 12.56 7.66
C THR A 234 -9.93 13.92 8.34
N GLY A 235 -10.34 14.00 9.62
CA GLY A 235 -10.47 15.27 10.34
C GLY A 235 -11.66 16.12 9.87
N ALA A 236 -12.65 15.55 9.19
CA ALA A 236 -13.80 16.30 8.66
C ALA A 236 -14.65 16.96 9.75
N PHE A 237 -14.60 16.46 10.99
CA PHE A 237 -15.32 17.00 12.15
C PHE A 237 -14.57 18.14 12.90
N LYS A 238 -13.49 18.68 12.31
CA LYS A 238 -12.61 19.68 12.95
C LYS A 238 -13.29 21.03 13.23
N ASN A 239 -14.34 21.39 12.50
CA ASN A 239 -14.86 22.78 12.47
C ASN A 239 -15.86 23.16 13.61
N GLY A 240 -15.71 22.65 14.83
CA GLY A 240 -16.30 23.36 15.99
C GLY A 240 -16.85 22.55 17.15
N TRP A 241 -17.00 21.22 17.04
CA TRP A 241 -17.52 20.41 18.16
C TRP A 241 -16.43 19.65 18.92
N LEU A 242 -15.35 19.23 18.24
CA LEU A 242 -14.22 18.52 18.85
C LEU A 242 -13.07 19.44 19.27
N SER A 243 -12.95 20.64 18.68
CA SER A 243 -11.81 21.53 18.92
C SER A 243 -11.84 22.22 20.29
N SER A 244 -13.00 22.36 20.93
CA SER A 244 -13.11 23.04 22.23
C SER A 244 -12.77 22.15 23.42
N GLU A 245 -12.96 20.83 23.34
CA GLU A 245 -12.66 19.90 24.45
C GLU A 245 -11.36 19.11 24.28
N PHE A 246 -10.81 19.00 23.07
CA PHE A 246 -9.60 18.20 22.80
C PHE A 246 -8.34 19.04 22.48
N ASN A 247 -8.07 20.07 23.28
CA ASN A 247 -6.86 20.91 23.15
C ASN A 247 -5.52 20.15 23.34
N TYR A 248 -5.56 18.89 23.81
CA TYR A 248 -4.38 18.05 24.03
C TYR A 248 -3.87 17.29 22.79
N TYR A 249 -4.54 17.40 21.63
CA TYR A 249 -4.34 16.48 20.49
C TYR A 249 -3.70 17.08 19.23
N SER A 250 -3.04 18.25 19.28
CA SER A 250 -2.46 18.92 18.10
C SER A 250 -1.47 18.05 17.30
N ALA A 251 -0.67 17.21 17.97
CA ALA A 251 0.27 16.33 17.29
C ALA A 251 -0.38 15.07 16.70
N PHE A 252 -1.39 14.51 17.39
CA PHE A 252 -2.21 13.41 16.85
C PHE A 252 -3.04 13.89 15.64
N GLU A 253 -3.51 15.14 15.65
CA GLU A 253 -4.21 15.76 14.51
C GLU A 253 -3.33 15.83 13.25
N SER A 254 -2.11 16.35 13.37
CA SER A 254 -1.18 16.48 12.23
C SER A 254 -0.90 15.14 11.54
N ALA A 255 -0.97 14.08 12.33
CA ALA A 255 -0.65 12.73 11.94
C ALA A 255 -1.82 11.92 11.37
N LEU A 256 -3.00 12.08 11.98
CA LEU A 256 -4.25 11.62 11.38
C LEU A 256 -4.45 12.28 10.01
N LEU A 257 -4.09 13.55 9.87
CA LEU A 257 -4.23 14.25 8.59
C LEU A 257 -3.21 13.80 7.53
N SER A 258 -2.01 13.34 7.90
CA SER A 258 -0.97 12.98 6.91
C SER A 258 -1.12 11.56 6.36
N ILE A 259 -1.18 10.57 7.24
CA ILE A 259 -1.27 9.14 6.88
C ILE A 259 -2.71 8.66 6.99
N GLY A 260 -3.43 9.15 8.01
CA GLY A 260 -4.82 8.80 8.22
C GLY A 260 -5.70 9.32 7.09
N SER A 261 -5.56 10.55 6.63
CA SER A 261 -6.48 11.16 5.66
C SER A 261 -6.67 10.34 4.38
N PRO A 262 -5.62 9.88 3.66
CA PRO A 262 -5.81 8.98 2.52
C PRO A 262 -6.57 7.70 2.89
N ILE A 263 -6.21 7.06 4.00
CA ILE A 263 -6.88 5.84 4.49
C ILE A 263 -8.34 6.14 4.87
N GLY A 264 -8.59 7.27 5.50
CA GLY A 264 -9.90 7.74 5.93
C GLY A 264 -10.81 8.06 4.74
N TRP A 265 -10.28 8.66 3.68
CA TRP A 265 -11.01 8.89 2.42
C TRP A 265 -11.35 7.57 1.71
N VAL A 266 -10.41 6.62 1.71
CA VAL A 266 -10.62 5.27 1.21
C VAL A 266 -11.75 4.61 2.02
N MET A 267 -11.64 4.58 3.36
CA MET A 267 -12.68 4.03 4.26
C MET A 267 -14.03 4.72 4.06
N PHE A 268 -14.06 6.05 3.96
CA PHE A 268 -15.25 6.83 3.71
C PHE A 268 -15.90 6.43 2.38
N GLY A 269 -15.14 6.39 1.29
CA GLY A 269 -15.63 5.97 -0.02
C GLY A 269 -16.23 4.55 0.01
N PHE A 270 -15.60 3.62 0.75
CA PHE A 270 -16.15 2.28 0.94
C PHE A 270 -17.40 2.24 1.81
N GLY A 271 -17.41 3.02 2.89
CA GLY A 271 -18.55 3.19 3.75
C GLY A 271 -19.78 3.67 2.97
N VAL A 272 -19.60 4.72 2.17
CA VAL A 272 -20.63 5.27 1.27
C VAL A 272 -21.10 4.23 0.25
N ALA A 273 -20.18 3.48 -0.38
CA ALA A 273 -20.55 2.44 -1.33
C ALA A 273 -21.39 1.32 -0.69
N LEU A 274 -21.07 0.92 0.54
CA LEU A 274 -21.84 -0.09 1.29
C LEU A 274 -23.20 0.45 1.74
N LEU A 275 -23.26 1.69 2.21
CA LEU A 275 -24.51 2.36 2.57
C LEU A 275 -25.43 2.52 1.35
N TYR A 276 -24.88 2.90 0.20
CA TYR A 276 -25.61 2.91 -1.07
C TYR A 276 -26.15 1.52 -1.44
N ASN A 277 -25.33 0.47 -1.26
CA ASN A 277 -25.75 -0.91 -1.50
C ASN A 277 -26.87 -1.38 -0.54
N TRP A 278 -26.88 -0.86 0.69
CA TRP A 278 -27.94 -1.06 1.67
C TRP A 278 -29.21 -0.29 1.30
N LEU A 279 -29.13 1.02 1.09
CA LEU A 279 -30.25 1.89 0.68
C LEU A 279 -30.95 1.35 -0.57
N SER A 280 -30.16 0.92 -1.54
CA SER A 280 -30.70 0.34 -2.77
C SER A 280 -31.37 -1.03 -2.59
N GLY A 281 -31.18 -1.68 -1.44
CA GLY A 281 -31.91 -2.89 -1.04
C GLY A 281 -33.36 -2.62 -0.61
N LEU A 282 -33.67 -1.41 -0.14
CA LEU A 282 -34.96 -1.05 0.45
C LEU A 282 -36.07 -0.92 -0.62
N SER A 283 -35.80 -0.21 -1.72
CA SER A 283 -36.75 -0.01 -2.82
C SER A 283 -36.59 -1.03 -3.95
N ALA A 284 -37.71 -1.53 -4.51
CA ALA A 284 -37.68 -2.42 -5.67
C ALA A 284 -37.03 -1.78 -6.92
N ARG A 285 -37.24 -0.46 -7.12
CA ARG A 285 -36.65 0.28 -8.24
C ARG A 285 -35.14 0.41 -8.07
N MET A 286 -34.68 0.74 -6.85
CA MET A 286 -33.26 0.80 -6.54
C MET A 286 -32.60 -0.59 -6.56
N ARG A 287 -33.32 -1.67 -6.21
CA ARG A 287 -32.79 -3.04 -6.34
C ARG A 287 -32.45 -3.36 -7.79
N ARG A 288 -33.35 -3.04 -8.74
CA ARG A 288 -33.09 -3.22 -10.18
C ARG A 288 -31.89 -2.39 -10.64
N PHE A 289 -31.81 -1.13 -10.19
CA PHE A 289 -30.67 -0.26 -10.51
C PHE A 289 -29.36 -0.81 -9.93
N ASN A 290 -29.34 -1.24 -8.68
CA ASN A 290 -28.18 -1.83 -8.03
C ASN A 290 -27.77 -3.17 -8.68
N THR A 291 -28.71 -3.97 -9.18
CA THR A 291 -28.35 -5.15 -9.98
C THR A 291 -27.60 -4.73 -11.25
N ARG A 292 -28.03 -3.68 -11.95
CA ARG A 292 -27.31 -3.13 -13.11
C ARG A 292 -25.95 -2.56 -12.74
N VAL A 293 -25.86 -1.80 -11.64
CA VAL A 293 -24.59 -1.25 -11.14
C VAL A 293 -23.63 -2.36 -10.71
N ASN A 294 -24.10 -3.36 -9.98
CA ASN A 294 -23.27 -4.51 -9.59
C ASN A 294 -22.83 -5.33 -10.79
N TYR A 295 -23.69 -5.50 -11.79
CA TYR A 295 -23.32 -6.14 -13.06
C TYR A 295 -22.22 -5.34 -13.76
N LEU A 296 -22.40 -4.02 -13.89
CA LEU A 296 -21.40 -3.11 -14.47
C LEU A 296 -20.08 -3.15 -13.68
N PHE A 297 -20.15 -3.13 -12.36
CA PHE A 297 -18.98 -3.20 -11.48
C PHE A 297 -18.28 -4.55 -11.64
N ARG A 298 -18.99 -5.68 -11.53
CA ARG A 298 -18.43 -7.02 -11.73
C ARG A 298 -17.75 -7.17 -13.09
N LYS A 299 -18.36 -6.62 -14.14
CA LYS A 299 -17.80 -6.65 -15.50
C LYS A 299 -16.52 -5.81 -15.66
N ASN A 300 -16.36 -4.76 -14.86
CA ASN A 300 -15.23 -3.82 -15.00
C ASN A 300 -14.21 -3.89 -13.86
N VAL A 301 -14.53 -4.54 -12.74
CA VAL A 301 -13.70 -4.54 -11.53
C VAL A 301 -12.34 -5.14 -11.78
N VAL A 302 -12.26 -6.25 -12.52
CA VAL A 302 -10.98 -6.90 -12.83
C VAL A 302 -10.10 -5.93 -13.63
N LYS A 303 -10.69 -5.21 -14.59
CA LYS A 303 -9.99 -4.18 -15.36
C LYS A 303 -9.46 -3.08 -14.45
N VAL A 304 -10.35 -2.49 -13.64
CA VAL A 304 -10.01 -1.40 -12.71
C VAL A 304 -8.90 -1.84 -11.76
N VAL A 305 -9.01 -3.02 -11.16
CA VAL A 305 -8.01 -3.57 -10.23
C VAL A 305 -6.66 -3.76 -10.91
N LEU A 306 -6.63 -4.35 -12.11
CA LEU A 306 -5.39 -4.55 -12.87
C LEU A 306 -4.75 -3.22 -13.29
N PHE A 307 -5.55 -2.24 -13.71
CA PHE A 307 -5.05 -0.91 -14.03
C PHE A 307 -4.47 -0.20 -12.82
N VAL A 308 -5.17 -0.25 -11.69
CA VAL A 308 -4.70 0.37 -10.45
C VAL A 308 -3.43 -0.36 -9.97
N LEU A 309 -3.35 -1.69 -10.05
CA LEU A 309 -2.10 -2.43 -9.82
C LEU A 309 -0.99 -1.97 -10.76
N GLY A 310 -1.30 -1.77 -12.05
CA GLY A 310 -0.36 -1.27 -13.04
C GLY A 310 0.17 0.13 -12.70
N ILE A 311 -0.68 0.99 -12.12
CA ILE A 311 -0.30 2.30 -11.59
C ILE A 311 0.60 2.14 -10.36
N PHE A 312 0.19 1.38 -9.35
CA PHE A 312 0.97 1.28 -8.12
C PHE A 312 2.24 0.44 -8.27
N TYR A 313 2.42 -0.30 -9.37
CA TYR A 313 3.56 -1.21 -9.52
C TYR A 313 4.93 -0.51 -9.42
N ILE A 314 5.12 0.63 -10.10
CA ILE A 314 6.37 1.40 -10.03
C ILE A 314 6.65 1.96 -8.63
N PRO A 315 5.73 2.69 -7.96
CA PRO A 315 5.99 3.19 -6.62
C PRO A 315 6.20 2.07 -5.60
N MET A 316 5.42 0.97 -5.68
CA MET A 316 5.64 -0.20 -4.83
C MET A 316 7.02 -0.83 -5.05
N ALA A 317 7.39 -1.12 -6.30
CA ALA A 317 8.70 -1.70 -6.62
C ALA A 317 9.86 -0.78 -6.22
N THR A 318 9.72 0.54 -6.44
CA THR A 318 10.68 1.56 -5.99
C THR A 318 10.88 1.46 -4.48
N SER A 319 9.77 1.47 -3.73
CA SER A 319 9.82 1.47 -2.28
C SER A 319 10.38 0.18 -1.69
N ILE A 320 10.18 -0.95 -2.37
CA ILE A 320 10.74 -2.26 -2.00
C ILE A 320 12.25 -2.28 -2.28
N LEU A 321 12.65 -1.96 -3.52
CA LEU A 321 14.05 -2.07 -3.95
C LEU A 321 14.96 -1.05 -3.25
N SER A 322 14.43 0.12 -2.89
CA SER A 322 15.18 1.15 -2.15
C SER A 322 15.75 0.65 -0.82
N VAL A 323 15.10 -0.33 -0.17
CA VAL A 323 15.57 -0.94 1.10
C VAL A 323 16.93 -1.63 0.95
N PHE A 324 17.26 -2.12 -0.24
CA PHE A 324 18.47 -2.89 -0.50
C PHE A 324 19.71 -2.02 -0.73
N MET A 325 19.53 -0.71 -0.96
CA MET A 325 20.61 0.18 -1.32
C MET A 325 21.13 0.95 -0.13
N CYS A 326 22.35 0.63 0.28
CA CYS A 326 23.06 1.30 1.36
C CYS A 326 24.39 1.89 0.87
N VAL A 327 24.79 3.00 1.46
CA VAL A 327 25.99 3.76 1.14
C VAL A 327 26.74 4.07 2.42
N TRP A 328 28.06 3.91 2.39
CA TRP A 328 28.91 4.36 3.49
C TRP A 328 28.92 5.89 3.51
N VAL A 329 28.55 6.45 4.65
CA VAL A 329 28.62 7.89 4.91
C VAL A 329 29.54 8.08 6.10
N THR A 330 30.43 9.06 6.01
CA THR A 330 31.33 9.44 7.09
C THR A 330 30.90 10.80 7.63
N ALA A 331 30.49 10.83 8.89
CA ALA A 331 30.29 12.07 9.63
C ALA A 331 31.67 12.59 10.06
N PRO A 332 32.06 13.82 9.69
CA PRO A 332 33.33 14.41 10.12
C PRO A 332 33.33 14.63 11.64
N ALA A 333 34.52 14.76 12.24
CA ALA A 333 34.65 15.08 13.66
C ALA A 333 33.89 16.37 14.01
N GLY A 334 33.22 16.39 15.15
CA GLY A 334 32.32 17.47 15.56
C GLY A 334 30.89 17.33 15.04
N ASN A 335 30.61 16.36 14.16
CA ASN A 335 29.25 16.03 13.72
C ASN A 335 28.83 14.64 14.20
N GLU A 336 27.54 14.46 14.45
CA GLU A 336 26.94 13.16 14.74
C GLU A 336 25.86 12.83 13.72
N PHE A 337 25.67 11.55 13.44
CA PHE A 337 24.52 11.14 12.63
C PHE A 337 23.21 11.51 13.32
N VAL A 338 22.22 11.95 12.54
CA VAL A 338 20.92 12.32 13.06
C VAL A 338 20.30 11.14 13.81
N LEU A 339 20.21 11.25 15.13
CA LEU A 339 19.56 10.24 15.96
C LEU A 339 18.04 10.42 15.89
N ARG A 340 17.35 9.53 15.16
CA ARG A 340 15.88 9.50 15.16
C ARG A 340 15.39 8.77 16.39
N THR A 341 15.31 9.49 17.50
CA THR A 341 14.69 8.96 18.72
C THR A 341 13.18 8.89 18.51
N VAL A 342 12.68 7.74 18.11
CA VAL A 342 11.24 7.48 18.07
C VAL A 342 10.82 7.12 19.49
N SER A 343 9.88 7.85 20.07
CA SER A 343 9.25 7.40 21.31
C SER A 343 7.90 6.75 21.03
N LEU A 344 7.46 5.85 21.92
CA LEU A 344 6.17 5.16 21.80
C LEU A 344 4.96 6.11 21.89
N ASP A 345 5.18 7.38 22.25
CA ASP A 345 4.15 8.38 22.13
C ASP A 345 3.78 8.55 20.65
N TRP A 346 2.51 8.32 20.35
CA TRP A 346 1.95 8.40 19.00
C TRP A 346 2.28 9.73 18.32
N SER A 347 2.25 10.83 19.07
CA SER A 347 2.64 12.16 18.61
C SER A 347 4.09 12.21 18.11
N SER A 348 5.00 11.62 18.87
CA SER A 348 6.43 11.52 18.55
C SER A 348 6.67 10.63 17.34
N LEU A 349 6.02 9.47 17.28
CA LEU A 349 6.14 8.53 16.18
C LEU A 349 5.77 9.17 14.85
N LEU A 350 4.69 9.93 14.83
CA LEU A 350 4.20 10.56 13.60
C LEU A 350 4.93 11.85 13.26
N SER A 351 5.38 12.60 14.26
CA SER A 351 6.35 13.68 14.03
C SER A 351 7.64 13.14 13.42
N SER A 352 8.04 11.92 13.77
CA SER A 352 9.21 11.26 13.18
C SER A 352 8.96 10.85 11.72
N PHE A 353 7.74 10.45 11.38
CA PHE A 353 7.34 10.13 10.00
C PHE A 353 7.17 11.36 9.11
N SER A 354 6.92 12.54 9.68
CA SER A 354 6.82 13.79 8.92
C SER A 354 8.15 14.56 8.82
N ARG A 355 9.16 14.19 9.62
CA ARG A 355 10.54 14.68 9.46
C ARG A 355 11.15 14.02 8.22
N SER A 356 10.90 14.61 7.06
CA SER A 356 11.63 14.28 5.85
C SER A 356 13.01 14.95 5.90
N THR A 357 14.08 14.16 5.86
CA THR A 357 15.46 14.62 5.66
C THR A 357 15.76 14.80 4.18
N THR A 358 14.77 15.26 3.41
CA THR A 358 14.91 15.52 1.96
C THR A 358 16.02 16.52 1.63
N THR A 359 16.50 17.29 2.61
CA THR A 359 17.69 18.13 2.50
C THR A 359 19.01 17.34 2.44
N GLY A 360 18.98 16.01 2.57
CA GLY A 360 20.13 15.14 2.35
C GLY A 360 21.19 15.17 3.44
N VAL A 361 20.93 15.81 4.58
CA VAL A 361 21.92 15.93 5.65
C VAL A 361 21.87 14.68 6.53
N ALA A 362 22.88 13.81 6.41
CA ALA A 362 23.00 12.57 7.19
C ALA A 362 23.39 12.82 8.66
N TYR A 363 24.01 13.96 8.94
CA TYR A 363 24.60 14.31 10.22
C TYR A 363 24.25 15.73 10.64
N THR A 364 24.24 15.99 11.93
CA THR A 364 24.07 17.31 12.53
C THR A 364 25.33 17.67 13.32
N ALA A 365 25.67 18.96 13.36
CA ALA A 365 26.75 19.44 14.20
C ALA A 365 26.45 19.17 15.67
N CYS A 366 27.44 18.68 16.40
CA CYS A 366 27.38 18.56 17.84
C CYS A 366 27.55 19.95 18.44
N ASN A 367 26.42 20.58 18.74
CA ASN A 367 26.38 21.93 19.30
C ASN A 367 26.66 21.92 20.81
N PHE A 368 27.85 21.44 21.20
CA PHE A 368 28.34 21.62 22.56
C PHE A 368 28.79 23.05 22.78
N ARG A 369 28.59 23.59 23.99
CA ARG A 369 29.20 24.87 24.35
C ARG A 369 30.71 24.68 24.46
N ALA A 370 31.47 25.31 23.57
CA ALA A 370 32.92 25.15 23.46
C ALA A 370 33.68 25.40 24.77
N ASN A 371 33.19 26.31 25.61
CA ASN A 371 33.82 26.65 26.90
C ASN A 371 33.43 25.72 28.05
N GLU A 372 32.40 24.87 27.88
CA GLU A 372 31.84 24.03 28.95
C GLU A 372 32.04 22.52 28.70
N CYS A 373 32.60 22.14 27.55
CA CYS A 373 32.75 20.74 27.14
C CYS A 373 34.19 20.42 26.68
N PRO A 374 35.10 20.06 27.61
CA PRO A 374 36.48 19.75 27.26
C PRO A 374 36.61 18.46 26.41
N ILE A 375 35.64 17.56 26.48
CA ILE A 375 35.61 16.28 25.76
C ILE A 375 34.73 16.32 24.49
N ALA A 376 34.49 17.50 23.91
CA ALA A 376 33.61 17.67 22.74
C ALA A 376 34.01 16.79 21.54
N ASN A 377 35.30 16.82 21.18
CA ASN A 377 35.86 16.02 20.08
C ASN A 377 35.76 14.51 20.35
N ASP A 378 35.81 14.15 21.63
CA ASP A 378 35.74 12.79 22.13
C ASP A 378 34.31 12.23 22.11
N LEU A 379 33.32 13.10 22.31
CA LEU A 379 31.90 12.75 22.24
C LEU A 379 31.36 12.74 20.80
N CYS A 380 32.00 13.47 19.89
CA CYS A 380 31.66 13.48 18.46
C CYS A 380 32.87 13.19 17.59
N PRO A 381 33.45 11.97 17.70
CA PRO A 381 34.53 11.57 16.84
C PRO A 381 34.02 11.41 15.41
N GLN A 382 34.95 11.46 14.46
CA GLN A 382 34.65 11.04 13.09
C GLN A 382 34.10 9.61 13.12
N SER A 383 32.92 9.41 12.53
CA SER A 383 32.25 8.11 12.53
C SER A 383 31.77 7.77 11.13
N THR A 384 31.92 6.50 10.76
CA THR A 384 31.46 5.99 9.48
C THR A 384 30.36 4.97 9.74
N ASP A 385 29.23 5.14 9.08
CA ASP A 385 28.10 4.22 9.19
C ASP A 385 27.55 3.90 7.80
N LEU A 386 26.98 2.72 7.66
CA LEU A 386 26.31 2.30 6.45
C LEU A 386 24.88 2.83 6.49
N ARG A 387 24.57 3.81 5.64
CA ARG A 387 23.29 4.55 5.62
C ARG A 387 22.45 4.18 4.42
N LEU A 388 21.13 4.28 4.53
CA LEU A 388 20.22 4.01 3.42
C LEU A 388 20.41 5.06 2.32
N ALA A 389 20.55 4.64 1.06
CA ALA A 389 20.78 5.55 -0.06
C ALA A 389 19.57 6.46 -0.33
N ALA A 390 18.36 5.91 -0.15
CA ALA A 390 17.10 6.64 -0.34
C ALA A 390 16.86 7.70 0.76
N ASP A 391 17.36 7.46 1.98
CA ASP A 391 17.31 8.41 3.08
C ASP A 391 18.48 8.16 4.05
N VAL A 392 19.52 8.98 3.89
CA VAL A 392 20.79 8.85 4.61
C VAL A 392 20.68 9.05 6.13
N SER A 393 19.52 9.45 6.64
CA SER A 393 19.28 9.52 8.08
C SER A 393 19.15 8.13 8.72
N PHE A 394 18.80 7.09 7.97
CA PHE A 394 18.62 5.74 8.53
C PHE A 394 19.89 4.90 8.46
N SER A 395 20.21 4.23 9.57
CA SER A 395 21.32 3.28 9.65
C SER A 395 20.90 1.94 9.09
N CYS A 396 21.61 1.44 8.07
CA CYS A 396 21.29 0.15 7.48
C CYS A 396 21.56 -1.00 8.44
N LEU A 397 22.66 -0.92 9.20
CA LEU A 397 23.04 -1.97 10.14
C LEU A 397 22.11 -2.03 11.35
N LYS A 398 21.69 -0.87 11.87
CA LYS A 398 20.89 -0.81 13.10
C LYS A 398 19.39 -0.84 12.86
N GLU A 399 18.91 -0.29 11.75
CA GLU A 399 17.49 -0.08 11.51
C GLU A 399 16.98 -0.82 10.27
N ILE A 400 17.64 -0.70 9.11
CA ILE A 400 17.09 -1.23 7.85
C ILE A 400 17.19 -2.75 7.76
N TYR A 401 18.38 -3.33 7.93
CA TYR A 401 18.62 -4.76 7.78
C TYR A 401 17.87 -5.64 8.78
N PRO A 402 17.80 -5.33 10.09
CA PRO A 402 17.07 -6.18 11.01
C PRO A 402 15.54 -6.08 10.83
N PHE A 403 15.02 -4.94 10.37
CA PHE A 403 13.59 -4.64 10.46
C PHE A 403 12.86 -4.53 9.12
N TYR A 404 13.46 -3.84 8.15
CA TYR A 404 12.82 -3.56 6.87
C TYR A 404 13.24 -4.54 5.78
N LEU A 405 14.48 -5.03 5.81
CA LEU A 405 14.98 -5.96 4.80
C LEU A 405 14.20 -7.29 4.72
N PRO A 406 13.85 -7.98 5.84
CA PRO A 406 13.08 -9.21 5.74
C PRO A 406 11.67 -8.97 5.17
N GLY A 407 11.02 -7.87 5.59
CA GLY A 407 9.74 -7.45 5.03
C GLY A 407 9.84 -7.13 3.54
N ALA A 408 10.90 -6.43 3.12
CA ALA A 408 11.17 -6.13 1.72
C ALA A 408 11.39 -7.40 0.88
N LEU A 409 12.10 -8.42 1.40
CA LEU A 409 12.28 -9.71 0.72
C LEU A 409 10.93 -10.41 0.48
N PHE A 410 10.03 -10.42 1.47
CA PHE A 410 8.65 -10.92 1.28
C PHE A 410 7.89 -10.09 0.24
N ALA A 411 8.06 -8.77 0.26
CA ALA A 411 7.44 -7.88 -0.73
C ALA A 411 8.01 -8.09 -2.14
N VAL A 412 9.29 -8.46 -2.31
CA VAL A 412 9.86 -8.85 -3.62
C VAL A 412 9.12 -10.08 -4.17
N VAL A 413 8.98 -11.13 -3.36
CA VAL A 413 8.31 -12.37 -3.80
C VAL A 413 6.83 -12.12 -4.09
N THR A 414 6.15 -11.41 -3.22
CA THR A 414 4.70 -11.19 -3.36
C THR A 414 4.38 -10.11 -4.40
N VAL A 415 4.95 -8.92 -4.31
CA VAL A 415 4.61 -7.80 -5.20
C VAL A 415 5.39 -7.87 -6.51
N ILE A 416 6.72 -7.92 -6.47
CA ILE A 416 7.55 -7.83 -7.69
C ILE A 416 7.37 -9.06 -8.57
N VAL A 417 7.37 -10.27 -7.99
CA VAL A 417 7.18 -11.53 -8.74
C VAL A 417 5.71 -11.94 -8.83
N GLY A 418 4.94 -11.80 -7.74
CA GLY A 418 3.56 -12.27 -7.71
C GLY A 418 2.59 -11.49 -8.61
N ILE A 419 2.79 -10.19 -8.84
CA ILE A 419 1.95 -9.43 -9.78
C ILE A 419 2.16 -9.89 -11.24
N PRO A 420 3.40 -9.96 -11.79
CA PRO A 420 3.64 -10.57 -13.09
C PRO A 420 3.09 -12.00 -13.21
N TRP A 421 3.26 -12.81 -12.16
CA TRP A 421 2.68 -14.17 -12.13
C TRP A 421 1.15 -14.17 -12.22
N LEU A 422 0.48 -13.24 -11.52
CA LEU A 422 -0.97 -13.04 -11.63
C LEU A 422 -1.39 -12.70 -13.06
N TYR A 423 -0.70 -11.75 -13.72
CA TYR A 423 -0.97 -11.41 -15.12
C TYR A 423 -0.79 -12.62 -16.04
N TYR A 424 0.30 -13.36 -15.87
CA TYR A 424 0.56 -14.58 -16.63
C TYR A 424 -0.59 -15.60 -16.47
N ARG A 425 -1.00 -15.87 -15.24
CA ARG A 425 -2.10 -16.80 -14.94
C ARG A 425 -3.43 -16.35 -15.54
N LEU A 426 -3.78 -15.07 -15.40
CA LEU A 426 -5.04 -14.54 -15.98
C LEU A 426 -5.04 -14.61 -17.51
N ILE A 427 -3.94 -14.26 -18.16
CA ILE A 427 -3.80 -14.33 -19.62
C ILE A 427 -3.84 -15.79 -20.08
N ALA A 428 -3.11 -16.70 -19.43
CA ALA A 428 -3.07 -18.11 -19.79
C ALA A 428 -4.44 -18.79 -19.68
N VAL A 429 -5.16 -18.55 -18.58
CA VAL A 429 -6.52 -19.07 -18.39
C VAL A 429 -7.45 -18.49 -19.46
N SER A 430 -7.45 -17.17 -19.66
CA SER A 430 -8.33 -16.53 -20.65
C SER A 430 -8.04 -17.04 -22.06
N ALA A 431 -6.77 -17.14 -22.47
CA ALA A 431 -6.37 -17.60 -23.78
C ALA A 431 -6.78 -19.06 -24.05
N ARG A 432 -6.80 -19.92 -23.02
CA ARG A 432 -7.29 -21.30 -23.16
C ARG A 432 -8.79 -21.32 -23.46
N PHE A 433 -9.59 -20.57 -22.71
CA PHE A 433 -11.04 -20.48 -22.91
C PHE A 433 -11.43 -19.87 -24.26
N ILE A 434 -10.75 -18.81 -24.69
CA ILE A 434 -11.05 -18.13 -25.95
C ILE A 434 -10.81 -19.06 -27.14
N ARG A 435 -9.80 -19.94 -27.06
CA ARG A 435 -9.50 -20.90 -28.12
C ARG A 435 -10.61 -21.92 -28.34
N GLU A 436 -11.46 -22.16 -27.34
CA GLU A 436 -12.60 -23.08 -27.40
C GLU A 436 -13.82 -22.44 -28.09
N LEU A 437 -13.81 -21.13 -28.32
CA LEU A 437 -14.91 -20.44 -29.01
C LEU A 437 -14.94 -20.82 -30.51
N PRO A 438 -16.13 -20.99 -31.09
CA PRO A 438 -16.26 -21.24 -32.52
C PRO A 438 -15.73 -20.03 -33.32
N ALA A 439 -15.08 -20.31 -34.45
CA ALA A 439 -14.58 -19.31 -35.38
C ALA A 439 -14.81 -19.79 -36.81
N SER A 440 -15.05 -18.85 -37.74
CA SER A 440 -15.36 -19.17 -39.13
C SER A 440 -14.13 -19.43 -40.00
N THR A 441 -12.97 -19.03 -39.52
CA THR A 441 -11.70 -19.08 -40.28
C THR A 441 -10.70 -20.02 -39.65
N ASP A 442 -9.89 -20.65 -40.50
CA ASP A 442 -8.78 -21.53 -40.08
C ASP A 442 -7.46 -20.77 -39.88
N ASP A 443 -7.34 -19.53 -40.36
CA ASP A 443 -6.17 -18.69 -40.10
C ASP A 443 -6.09 -18.39 -38.59
N PRO A 444 -4.99 -18.75 -37.90
CA PRO A 444 -4.89 -18.63 -36.45
C PRO A 444 -5.03 -17.19 -35.93
N ASP A 445 -4.57 -16.18 -36.67
CA ASP A 445 -4.61 -14.78 -36.23
C ASP A 445 -5.99 -14.16 -36.44
N LEU A 446 -6.62 -14.44 -37.58
CA LEU A 446 -8.02 -14.05 -37.83
C LEU A 446 -8.96 -14.79 -36.87
N LYS A 447 -8.74 -16.08 -36.64
CA LYS A 447 -9.47 -16.91 -35.67
C LYS A 447 -9.37 -16.33 -34.27
N TRP A 448 -8.16 -16.01 -33.80
CA TRP A 448 -7.96 -15.37 -32.50
C TRP A 448 -8.71 -14.04 -32.40
N ARG A 449 -8.67 -13.22 -33.45
CA ARG A 449 -9.36 -11.93 -33.51
C ARG A 449 -10.88 -12.10 -33.44
N GLU A 450 -11.44 -13.06 -34.18
CA GLU A 450 -12.87 -13.41 -34.14
C GLU A 450 -13.27 -13.87 -32.73
N GLN A 451 -12.57 -14.87 -32.18
CA GLN A 451 -12.83 -15.40 -30.85
C GLN A 451 -12.74 -14.32 -29.76
N CYS A 452 -11.73 -13.45 -29.84
CA CYS A 452 -11.58 -12.32 -28.93
C CYS A 452 -12.72 -11.30 -29.07
N MET A 453 -13.26 -11.11 -30.28
CA MET A 453 -14.37 -10.20 -30.51
C MET A 453 -15.69 -10.76 -29.94
N LEU A 454 -15.88 -12.08 -30.01
CA LEU A 454 -17.05 -12.79 -29.48
C LEU A 454 -17.16 -12.74 -27.95
N THR A 455 -16.05 -12.91 -27.22
CA THR A 455 -16.08 -12.87 -25.74
C THR A 455 -16.45 -11.49 -25.20
N ASN A 456 -17.31 -11.46 -24.18
CA ASN A 456 -17.69 -10.30 -23.39
C ASN A 456 -17.05 -10.29 -21.99
N SER A 457 -16.08 -11.17 -21.74
CA SER A 457 -15.40 -11.31 -20.45
C SER A 457 -14.84 -9.99 -19.90
N SER A 458 -14.88 -9.86 -18.58
CA SER A 458 -14.25 -8.79 -17.81
C SER A 458 -12.73 -8.70 -18.06
N CYS A 459 -12.04 -9.80 -18.36
CA CYS A 459 -10.61 -9.81 -18.64
C CYS A 459 -10.24 -9.48 -20.09
N LYS A 460 -11.21 -9.17 -20.95
CA LYS A 460 -10.98 -8.85 -22.35
C LYS A 460 -9.87 -7.81 -22.58
N SER A 461 -9.70 -6.84 -21.67
CA SER A 461 -8.62 -5.83 -21.76
C SER A 461 -7.20 -6.37 -21.58
N LEU A 462 -7.02 -7.60 -21.10
CA LEU A 462 -5.70 -8.21 -20.95
C LEU A 462 -5.13 -8.69 -22.28
N PHE A 463 -5.98 -9.15 -23.19
CA PHE A 463 -5.56 -9.89 -24.39
C PHE A 463 -6.18 -9.37 -25.70
N LEU A 464 -7.37 -8.72 -25.68
CA LEU A 464 -8.02 -8.18 -26.89
C LEU A 464 -7.14 -7.15 -27.61
N GLY A 465 -6.25 -6.52 -26.84
CA GLY A 465 -5.18 -5.65 -27.31
C GLY A 465 -4.38 -6.22 -28.46
N PHE A 466 -4.08 -7.52 -28.38
CA PHE A 466 -2.84 -8.04 -28.89
C PHE A 466 -3.04 -9.17 -29.89
N GLU A 467 -2.15 -9.23 -30.87
CA GLU A 467 -2.03 -10.39 -31.76
C GLU A 467 -1.73 -11.66 -30.96
N LEU A 468 -2.06 -12.84 -31.51
CA LEU A 468 -1.97 -14.11 -30.76
C LEU A 468 -0.54 -14.39 -30.26
N LYS A 469 0.47 -14.11 -31.09
CA LYS A 469 1.90 -14.22 -30.74
C LYS A 469 2.32 -13.25 -29.63
N TRP A 470 1.65 -12.11 -29.50
CA TRP A 470 1.93 -11.04 -28.53
C TRP A 470 0.95 -10.99 -27.36
N LYS A 471 0.14 -12.03 -27.14
CA LYS A 471 -0.84 -12.08 -26.04
C LYS A 471 -0.24 -11.84 -24.63
N TYR A 472 1.07 -12.06 -24.45
CA TYR A 472 1.80 -11.80 -23.21
C TYR A 472 2.54 -10.46 -23.18
N TYR A 473 2.32 -9.55 -24.13
CA TYR A 473 3.04 -8.27 -24.22
C TYR A 473 2.91 -7.41 -22.96
N LYS A 474 1.80 -7.52 -22.20
CA LYS A 474 1.68 -6.86 -20.89
C LYS A 474 2.74 -7.31 -19.87
N LEU A 475 3.19 -8.57 -19.92
CA LEU A 475 4.31 -9.04 -19.08
C LEU A 475 5.63 -8.41 -19.52
N VAL A 476 5.82 -8.19 -20.82
CA VAL A 476 6.98 -7.48 -21.38
C VAL A 476 6.99 -6.03 -20.88
N LEU A 477 5.84 -5.36 -20.84
CA LEU A 477 5.70 -4.02 -20.25
C LEU A 477 6.00 -4.01 -18.74
N LEU A 478 5.53 -5.01 -17.97
CA LEU A 478 5.87 -5.13 -16.55
C LEU A 478 7.37 -5.38 -16.36
N LEU A 479 7.99 -6.23 -17.17
CA LEU A 479 9.43 -6.46 -17.16
C LEU A 479 10.21 -5.16 -17.44
N HIS A 480 9.76 -4.36 -18.42
CA HIS A 480 10.33 -3.04 -18.68
C HIS A 480 10.27 -2.13 -17.44
N LYS A 481 9.14 -2.12 -16.71
CA LYS A 481 9.01 -1.37 -15.45
C LYS A 481 10.01 -1.86 -14.40
N ILE A 482 10.17 -3.17 -14.22
CA ILE A 482 11.14 -3.74 -13.26
C ILE A 482 12.57 -3.33 -13.62
N ILE A 483 12.94 -3.43 -14.90
CA ILE A 483 14.29 -3.05 -15.37
C ILE A 483 14.54 -1.57 -15.07
N ILE A 484 13.62 -0.69 -15.45
CA ILE A 484 13.75 0.76 -15.23
C ILE A 484 13.87 1.09 -13.73
N VAL A 485 13.01 0.52 -12.89
CA VAL A 485 13.06 0.77 -11.44
C VAL A 485 14.35 0.22 -10.83
N SER A 486 14.79 -0.97 -11.22
CA SER A 486 16.05 -1.56 -10.76
C SER A 486 17.24 -0.68 -11.15
N VAL A 487 17.33 -0.24 -12.40
CA VAL A 487 18.41 0.65 -12.88
C VAL A 487 18.40 1.97 -12.12
N PHE A 488 17.22 2.57 -11.95
CA PHE A 488 17.06 3.81 -11.19
C PHE A 488 17.56 3.68 -9.75
N ILE A 489 17.26 2.57 -9.07
CA ILE A 489 17.64 2.35 -7.67
C ILE A 489 19.11 1.93 -7.51
N PHE A 490 19.55 0.92 -8.26
CA PHE A 490 20.86 0.29 -8.03
C PHE A 490 22.04 1.09 -8.61
N ALA A 491 21.80 1.96 -9.60
CA ALA A 491 22.86 2.76 -10.21
C ALA A 491 22.93 4.22 -9.71
N ASP A 492 22.18 4.60 -8.66
CA ASP A 492 22.06 5.99 -8.15
C ASP A 492 23.40 6.72 -7.92
N LYS A 493 24.48 6.00 -7.56
CA LYS A 493 25.81 6.59 -7.37
C LYS A 493 26.44 7.13 -8.65
N ASN A 494 26.06 6.60 -9.81
CA ASN A 494 26.57 7.02 -11.11
C ASN A 494 25.38 7.43 -11.98
N SER A 495 24.91 8.66 -11.79
CA SER A 495 23.76 9.22 -12.50
C SER A 495 23.94 9.13 -14.02
N PHE A 496 25.18 9.28 -14.52
CA PHE A 496 25.47 9.09 -15.94
C PHE A 496 25.21 7.65 -16.41
N ALA A 497 25.71 6.65 -15.68
CA ALA A 497 25.46 5.24 -16.00
C ALA A 497 23.96 4.89 -15.93
N VAL A 498 23.23 5.40 -14.93
CA VAL A 498 21.76 5.27 -14.84
C VAL A 498 21.11 5.74 -16.13
N ILE A 499 21.46 6.95 -16.58
CA ILE A 499 20.82 7.56 -17.74
C ILE A 499 21.18 6.82 -19.03
N CYS A 500 22.42 6.36 -19.18
CA CYS A 500 22.83 5.52 -20.31
C CYS A 500 22.00 4.24 -20.38
N VAL A 501 21.86 3.52 -19.26
CA VAL A 501 21.09 2.27 -19.21
C VAL A 501 19.59 2.51 -19.37
N LEU A 502 19.04 3.60 -18.82
CA LEU A 502 17.64 3.99 -19.03
C LEU A 502 17.38 4.32 -20.50
N THR A 503 18.28 5.08 -21.14
CA THR A 503 18.18 5.43 -22.56
C THR A 503 18.24 4.17 -23.42
N ALA A 504 19.19 3.27 -23.16
CA ALA A 504 19.31 2.00 -23.86
C ALA A 504 18.07 1.11 -23.67
N SER A 505 17.54 1.03 -22.43
CA SER A 505 16.34 0.25 -22.12
C SER A 505 15.12 0.81 -22.87
N HIS A 506 14.84 2.10 -22.74
CA HIS A 506 13.72 2.73 -23.46
C HIS A 506 13.85 2.56 -24.98
N SER A 507 15.07 2.69 -25.52
CA SER A 507 15.33 2.52 -26.95
C SER A 507 15.07 1.08 -27.40
N LEU A 508 15.53 0.09 -26.62
CA LEU A 508 15.28 -1.33 -26.89
C LEU A 508 13.79 -1.64 -26.90
N PHE A 509 13.02 -1.16 -25.92
CA PHE A 509 11.58 -1.40 -25.86
C PHE A 509 10.80 -0.61 -26.91
N ALA A 510 11.27 0.58 -27.31
CA ALA A 510 10.71 1.33 -28.44
C ALA A 510 10.94 0.61 -29.77
N LEU A 511 12.15 0.12 -30.03
CA LEU A 511 12.48 -0.70 -31.20
C LEU A 511 11.70 -2.00 -31.20
N LEU A 512 11.58 -2.65 -30.04
CA LEU A 512 10.76 -3.84 -29.89
C LEU A 512 9.30 -3.53 -30.23
N SER A 513 8.71 -2.45 -29.72
CA SER A 513 7.34 -2.02 -30.06
C SER A 513 7.17 -1.75 -31.55
N LEU A 514 8.11 -1.03 -32.16
CA LEU A 514 8.09 -0.68 -33.58
C LEU A 514 8.16 -1.92 -34.50
N TYR A 515 9.01 -2.87 -34.15
CA TYR A 515 9.20 -4.12 -34.89
C TYR A 515 8.07 -5.12 -34.65
N SER A 516 7.66 -5.29 -33.39
CA SER A 516 6.69 -6.30 -32.99
C SER A 516 5.26 -5.97 -33.39
N ARG A 517 4.90 -4.67 -33.40
CA ARG A 517 3.52 -4.15 -33.58
C ARG A 517 2.52 -5.03 -32.84
N PRO A 518 2.60 -5.05 -31.50
CA PRO A 518 1.95 -6.08 -30.73
C PRO A 518 0.42 -5.95 -30.71
N TYR A 519 -0.12 -4.78 -31.08
CA TYR A 519 -1.56 -4.50 -31.03
C TYR A 519 -2.28 -4.91 -32.33
N ILE A 520 -3.52 -5.38 -32.21
CA ILE A 520 -4.37 -5.70 -33.38
C ILE A 520 -4.73 -4.42 -34.17
N LYS A 521 -4.76 -3.28 -33.48
CA LYS A 521 -5.21 -2.01 -34.03
C LYS A 521 -4.03 -1.07 -34.23
N LEU A 522 -3.85 -0.65 -35.49
CA LEU A 522 -2.77 0.23 -35.91
C LEU A 522 -2.64 1.51 -35.06
N TYR A 523 -3.76 2.15 -34.69
CA TYR A 523 -3.68 3.39 -33.90
C TYR A 523 -3.19 3.16 -32.45
N GLU A 524 -3.37 1.95 -31.89
CA GLU A 524 -2.88 1.59 -30.56
C GLU A 524 -1.37 1.30 -30.60
N ASP A 525 -0.89 0.64 -31.66
CA ASP A 525 0.55 0.49 -31.93
C ASP A 525 1.23 1.84 -32.11
N VAL A 526 0.65 2.73 -32.93
CA VAL A 526 1.19 4.07 -33.18
C VAL A 526 1.23 4.87 -31.87
N LEU A 527 0.18 4.80 -31.05
CA LEU A 527 0.15 5.45 -29.74
C LEU A 527 1.22 4.91 -28.80
N ALA A 528 1.27 3.59 -28.60
CA ALA A 528 2.24 2.97 -27.70
C ALA A 528 3.67 3.27 -28.14
N THR A 529 3.94 3.17 -29.44
CA THR A 529 5.25 3.45 -30.03
C THR A 529 5.60 4.93 -29.91
N LEU A 530 4.69 5.86 -30.19
CA LEU A 530 4.96 7.30 -30.02
C LEU A 530 5.26 7.64 -28.57
N CYS A 531 4.48 7.13 -27.61
CA CYS A 531 4.74 7.34 -26.18
C CYS A 531 6.13 6.79 -25.76
N LEU A 532 6.53 5.63 -26.28
CA LEU A 532 7.86 5.07 -26.05
C LEU A 532 8.96 5.93 -26.68
N LEU A 533 8.78 6.43 -27.90
CA LEU A 533 9.72 7.32 -28.57
C LEU A 533 9.87 8.66 -27.84
N VAL A 534 8.77 9.22 -27.32
CA VAL A 534 8.83 10.44 -26.48
C VAL A 534 9.61 10.16 -25.19
N ASN A 535 9.44 8.98 -24.58
CA ASN A 535 10.26 8.59 -23.42
C ASN A 535 11.75 8.41 -23.78
N VAL A 536 12.07 7.86 -24.96
CA VAL A 536 13.45 7.83 -25.47
C VAL A 536 13.99 9.24 -25.62
N GLY A 537 13.21 10.16 -26.19
CA GLY A 537 13.56 11.59 -26.28
C GLY A 537 13.84 12.21 -24.92
N ASN A 538 12.98 11.98 -23.92
CA ASN A 538 13.20 12.44 -22.55
C ASN A 538 14.50 11.89 -21.95
N ALA A 539 14.78 10.60 -22.16
CA ALA A 539 16.00 9.97 -21.66
C ALA A 539 17.26 10.55 -22.35
N ILE A 540 17.22 10.78 -23.66
CA ILE A 540 18.30 11.43 -24.43
C ILE A 540 18.53 12.87 -23.97
N VAL A 541 17.47 13.65 -23.75
CA VAL A 541 17.59 15.01 -23.22
C VAL A 541 18.26 14.99 -21.85
N THR A 542 17.84 14.08 -20.98
CA THR A 542 18.46 13.88 -19.66
C THR A 542 19.94 13.47 -19.78
N LEU A 543 20.29 12.67 -20.80
CA LEU A 543 21.68 12.28 -21.09
C LEU A 543 22.52 13.49 -21.50
N PHE A 544 21.99 14.38 -22.36
CA PHE A 544 22.69 15.61 -22.72
C PHE A 544 22.89 16.53 -21.53
N VAL A 545 21.91 16.66 -20.63
CA VAL A 545 22.09 17.41 -19.36
C VAL A 545 23.19 16.79 -18.52
N ALA A 546 23.19 15.46 -18.37
CA ALA A 546 24.21 14.75 -17.58
C ALA A 546 25.63 14.89 -18.16
N LEU A 547 25.75 15.07 -19.48
CA LEU A 547 27.01 15.36 -20.17
C LEU A 547 27.43 16.84 -20.08
N GLY A 548 26.64 17.69 -19.40
CA GLY A 548 26.94 19.11 -19.24
C GLY A 548 26.58 19.99 -20.42
N TYR A 549 25.83 19.48 -21.40
CA TYR A 549 25.35 20.31 -22.52
C TYR A 549 24.25 21.26 -22.03
N THR A 550 24.38 22.55 -22.36
CA THR A 550 23.35 23.56 -22.11
C THR A 550 22.17 23.34 -23.04
N ILE A 551 21.00 23.01 -22.49
CA ILE A 551 19.76 22.90 -23.28
C ILE A 551 19.32 24.31 -23.69
N PRO A 552 19.11 24.58 -25.00
CA PRO A 552 18.61 25.87 -25.42
C PRO A 552 17.17 26.10 -24.92
N THR A 553 16.81 27.35 -24.63
CA THR A 553 15.50 27.71 -24.03
C THR A 553 14.30 27.21 -24.83
N TRP A 554 14.41 27.12 -26.16
CA TRP A 554 13.32 26.56 -26.97
C TRP A 554 13.09 25.06 -26.66
N ALA A 555 14.15 24.30 -26.37
CA ALA A 555 14.06 22.87 -26.06
C ALA A 555 13.51 22.63 -24.65
N THR A 556 13.78 23.53 -23.70
CA THR A 556 13.17 23.47 -22.35
C THR A 556 11.66 23.70 -22.38
N ILE A 557 11.13 24.43 -23.38
CA ILE A 557 9.68 24.56 -23.61
C ILE A 557 9.15 23.38 -24.41
N LEU A 558 9.89 22.95 -25.44
CA LEU A 558 9.48 21.89 -26.36
C LEU A 558 9.32 20.54 -25.65
N VAL A 559 10.23 20.15 -24.75
CA VAL A 559 10.20 18.83 -24.11
C VAL A 559 8.97 18.63 -23.22
N PRO A 560 8.65 19.53 -22.25
CA PRO A 560 7.38 19.49 -21.53
C PRO A 560 6.18 19.62 -22.47
N GLY A 561 6.29 20.49 -23.49
CA GLY A 561 5.27 20.65 -24.52
C GLY A 561 4.93 19.34 -25.22
N LEU A 562 5.93 18.58 -25.67
CA LEU A 562 5.78 17.26 -26.30
C LEU A 562 5.22 16.23 -25.30
N ASN A 563 5.65 16.27 -24.04
CA ASN A 563 5.14 15.37 -23.02
C ASN A 563 3.65 15.56 -22.72
N ILE A 564 3.09 16.75 -22.96
CA ILE A 564 1.67 17.03 -22.82
C ILE A 564 0.95 16.85 -24.17
N ALA A 565 1.52 17.41 -25.24
CA ALA A 565 0.90 17.45 -26.56
C ALA A 565 0.84 16.07 -27.21
N ALA A 566 1.92 15.28 -27.19
CA ALA A 566 1.94 13.97 -27.83
C ALA A 566 0.84 13.02 -27.29
N PRO A 567 0.71 12.79 -25.97
CA PRO A 567 -0.38 11.94 -25.46
C PRO A 567 -1.76 12.54 -25.75
N SER A 568 -1.92 13.86 -25.67
CA SER A 568 -3.21 14.55 -25.93
C SER A 568 -3.63 14.45 -27.40
N LEU A 569 -2.69 14.67 -28.32
CA LEU A 569 -2.93 14.58 -29.75
C LEU A 569 -3.23 13.15 -30.17
N VAL A 570 -2.52 12.17 -29.62
CA VAL A 570 -2.81 10.77 -29.95
C VAL A 570 -4.10 10.28 -29.29
N LEU A 571 -4.44 10.75 -28.10
CA LEU A 571 -5.78 10.57 -27.52
C LEU A 571 -6.87 11.08 -28.48
N ALA A 572 -6.75 12.33 -28.90
CA ALA A 572 -7.70 12.97 -29.81
C ALA A 572 -7.79 12.20 -31.13
N PHE A 573 -6.64 11.80 -31.70
CA PHE A 573 -6.57 11.00 -32.91
C PHE A 573 -7.19 9.61 -32.72
N GLY A 574 -6.91 8.93 -31.61
CA GLY A 574 -7.48 7.63 -31.27
C GLY A 574 -8.99 7.69 -31.13
N PHE A 575 -9.52 8.71 -30.43
CA PHE A 575 -10.97 8.96 -30.36
C PHE A 575 -11.57 9.29 -31.72
N TYR A 576 -10.89 10.10 -32.54
CA TYR A 576 -11.32 10.43 -33.88
C TYR A 576 -11.38 9.18 -34.78
N MET A 577 -10.34 8.34 -34.76
CA MET A 577 -10.30 7.10 -35.52
C MET A 577 -11.35 6.12 -35.05
N GLN A 578 -11.56 5.99 -33.74
CA GLN A 578 -12.64 5.17 -33.18
C GLN A 578 -14.02 5.68 -33.59
N TYR A 579 -14.23 7.00 -33.58
CA TYR A 579 -15.47 7.64 -34.02
C TYR A 579 -15.69 7.42 -35.53
N ARG A 580 -14.65 7.55 -36.35
CA ARG A 580 -14.69 7.30 -37.79
C ARG A 580 -15.01 5.84 -38.10
N GLU A 581 -14.38 4.88 -37.43
CA GLU A 581 -14.70 3.44 -37.54
C GLU A 581 -16.17 3.18 -37.17
N TRP A 582 -16.64 3.77 -36.07
CA TRP A 582 -18.03 3.63 -35.64
C TRP A 582 -19.01 4.21 -36.68
N LYS A 583 -18.72 5.40 -37.21
CA LYS A 583 -19.54 6.04 -38.25
C LYS A 583 -19.55 5.22 -39.53
N ARG A 584 -18.40 4.66 -39.94
CA ARG A 584 -18.30 3.79 -41.12
C ARG A 584 -19.13 2.52 -40.96
N LYS A 585 -18.96 1.81 -39.84
CA LYS A 585 -19.77 0.61 -39.53
C LYS A 585 -21.26 0.90 -39.46
N LYS A 586 -21.64 2.06 -38.92
CA LYS A 586 -23.04 2.49 -38.87
C LYS A 586 -23.58 2.79 -40.27
N ALA A 587 -22.77 3.35 -41.16
CA ALA A 587 -23.14 3.61 -42.56
C ALA A 587 -23.22 2.31 -43.37
N GLU A 588 -22.25 1.40 -43.22
CA GLU A 588 -22.25 0.05 -43.82
C GLU A 588 -23.52 -0.73 -43.40
N ALA A 589 -23.79 -0.82 -42.09
CA ALA A 589 -24.99 -1.48 -41.59
C ALA A 589 -26.30 -0.80 -42.05
N ALA A 590 -26.31 0.52 -42.23
CA ALA A 590 -27.47 1.23 -42.77
C ALA A 590 -27.66 0.97 -44.26
N ALA A 591 -26.58 0.88 -45.04
CA ALA A 591 -26.60 0.55 -46.46
C ALA A 591 -27.07 -0.91 -46.68
N GLU A 592 -26.57 -1.86 -45.89
CA GLU A 592 -27.03 -3.25 -45.90
C GLU A 592 -28.49 -3.38 -45.47
N ALA A 593 -28.93 -2.62 -44.45
CA ALA A 593 -30.33 -2.57 -44.04
C ALA A 593 -31.24 -1.97 -45.13
N ALA A 594 -30.74 -1.03 -45.94
CA ALA A 594 -31.47 -0.46 -47.07
C ALA A 594 -31.54 -1.47 -48.25
N ALA A 595 -30.40 -2.05 -48.64
CA ALA A 595 -30.34 -3.05 -49.71
C ALA A 595 -31.21 -4.29 -49.40
N SER A 596 -31.23 -4.74 -48.15
CA SER A 596 -32.10 -5.85 -47.72
C SER A 596 -33.58 -5.47 -47.63
N ALA A 597 -33.91 -4.20 -47.37
CA ALA A 597 -35.29 -3.72 -47.40
C ALA A 597 -35.83 -3.63 -48.83
N ASP A 598 -35.02 -3.18 -49.78
CA ASP A 598 -35.40 -3.11 -51.20
C ASP A 598 -35.54 -4.51 -51.82
N ALA A 599 -34.79 -5.49 -51.33
CA ALA A 599 -34.87 -6.89 -51.78
C ALA A 599 -36.06 -7.67 -51.19
N SER A 600 -36.71 -7.19 -50.11
CA SER A 600 -37.85 -7.88 -49.51
C SER A 600 -39.16 -7.11 -49.75
N THR A 601 -40.02 -7.62 -50.63
CA THR A 601 -41.37 -7.07 -50.87
C THR A 601 -42.33 -7.24 -49.69
N ASP A 602 -41.98 -8.06 -48.69
CA ASP A 602 -42.81 -8.30 -47.50
C ASP A 602 -42.35 -7.42 -46.31
N PRO A 603 -43.19 -6.48 -45.83
CA PRO A 603 -42.84 -5.50 -44.79
C PRO A 603 -42.51 -6.13 -43.43
N ILE A 604 -42.94 -7.38 -43.19
CA ILE A 604 -42.62 -8.11 -41.94
C ILE A 604 -41.15 -8.56 -41.97
N THR A 605 -40.67 -9.02 -43.13
CA THR A 605 -39.29 -9.48 -43.36
C THR A 605 -38.31 -8.31 -43.31
N ALA A 606 -38.68 -7.16 -43.89
CA ALA A 606 -37.90 -5.92 -43.80
C ALA A 606 -37.71 -5.43 -42.34
N ARG A 607 -38.74 -5.61 -41.49
CA ARG A 607 -38.68 -5.25 -40.07
C ARG A 607 -37.79 -6.20 -39.26
N GLN A 608 -37.76 -7.49 -39.62
CA GLN A 608 -36.84 -8.47 -39.03
C GLN A 608 -35.39 -8.28 -39.50
N ALA A 609 -35.16 -7.90 -40.77
CA ALA A 609 -33.85 -7.55 -41.30
C ALA A 609 -33.25 -6.32 -40.60
N LYS A 610 -34.07 -5.29 -40.31
CA LYS A 610 -33.67 -4.11 -39.51
C LYS A 610 -33.31 -4.40 -38.05
N LEU A 611 -33.82 -5.50 -37.48
CA LEU A 611 -33.49 -5.94 -36.11
C LEU A 611 -32.21 -6.77 -36.07
N LYS A 612 -31.87 -7.50 -37.14
CA LYS A 612 -30.64 -8.31 -37.27
C LYS A 612 -29.38 -7.49 -37.57
N THR A 613 -29.49 -6.39 -38.31
CA THR A 613 -28.35 -5.51 -38.73
C THR A 613 -27.63 -4.77 -37.58
N LYS A 614 -28.03 -4.98 -36.32
CA LYS A 614 -27.41 -4.33 -35.15
C LYS A 614 -26.35 -5.18 -34.44
N GLN A 615 -26.18 -6.43 -34.85
CA GLN A 615 -25.14 -7.33 -34.34
C GLN A 615 -24.11 -7.55 -35.45
N PRO A 616 -22.79 -7.46 -35.19
CA PRO A 616 -21.76 -7.64 -36.22
C PRO A 616 -21.97 -8.97 -36.93
N ASP A 617 -21.79 -9.02 -38.25
CA ASP A 617 -22.19 -10.12 -39.16
C ASP A 617 -21.88 -11.54 -38.67
N LEU A 618 -20.82 -11.69 -37.87
CA LEU A 618 -20.44 -12.94 -37.22
C LEU A 618 -21.46 -13.45 -36.18
N ALA A 619 -22.10 -12.55 -35.43
CA ALA A 619 -23.17 -12.92 -34.49
C ALA A 619 -24.51 -13.20 -35.20
N ALA A 620 -24.66 -12.75 -36.45
CA ALA A 620 -25.82 -13.06 -37.26
C ALA A 620 -25.72 -14.45 -37.92
N THR A 621 -24.50 -14.95 -38.14
CA THR A 621 -24.25 -16.33 -38.60
C THR A 621 -24.25 -17.35 -37.46
N LEU A 622 -23.93 -16.92 -36.24
CA LEU A 622 -23.99 -17.77 -35.05
C LEU A 622 -25.44 -18.12 -34.69
N SER A 623 -25.68 -19.40 -34.41
CA SER A 623 -26.99 -19.85 -33.97
C SER A 623 -27.30 -19.24 -32.59
N ARG A 624 -28.59 -19.15 -32.24
CA ARG A 624 -29.00 -18.73 -30.90
C ARG A 624 -28.37 -19.61 -29.80
N ALA A 625 -28.20 -20.90 -30.08
CA ALA A 625 -27.54 -21.83 -29.18
C ALA A 625 -26.07 -21.45 -28.97
N ASP A 626 -25.35 -21.03 -30.03
CA ASP A 626 -23.96 -20.58 -29.90
C ASP A 626 -23.83 -19.30 -29.08
N LEU A 627 -24.75 -18.34 -29.25
CA LEU A 627 -24.76 -17.12 -28.44
C LEU A 627 -25.04 -17.42 -26.96
N GLU A 628 -25.99 -18.30 -26.67
CA GLU A 628 -26.28 -18.75 -25.30
C GLU A 628 -25.09 -19.53 -24.71
N PHE A 629 -24.39 -20.32 -25.53
CA PHE A 629 -23.15 -21.00 -25.16
C PHE A 629 -22.03 -20.01 -24.84
N ILE A 630 -21.76 -19.02 -25.70
CA ILE A 630 -20.74 -17.98 -25.49
C ILE A 630 -21.01 -17.22 -24.19
N ASP A 631 -22.25 -16.79 -23.96
CA ASP A 631 -22.62 -16.07 -22.74
C ASP A 631 -22.43 -16.94 -21.49
N SER A 632 -22.70 -18.25 -21.57
CA SER A 632 -22.46 -19.20 -20.48
C SER A 632 -20.97 -19.39 -20.20
N LEU A 633 -20.16 -19.48 -21.26
CA LEU A 633 -18.71 -19.67 -21.18
C LEU A 633 -18.03 -18.42 -20.62
N ASP A 634 -18.47 -17.22 -21.02
CA ASP A 634 -17.98 -15.96 -20.47
C ASP A 634 -18.29 -15.82 -18.97
N GLN A 635 -19.47 -16.28 -18.52
CA GLN A 635 -19.82 -16.29 -17.11
C GLN A 635 -18.93 -17.23 -16.29
N ASP A 636 -18.66 -18.44 -16.80
CA ASP A 636 -17.74 -19.37 -16.14
C ASP A 636 -16.31 -18.83 -16.13
N LEU A 637 -15.85 -18.28 -17.26
CA LEU A 637 -14.55 -17.65 -17.38
C LEU A 637 -14.39 -16.49 -16.38
N ASP A 638 -15.34 -15.55 -16.32
CA ASP A 638 -15.30 -14.45 -15.35
C ASP A 638 -15.31 -14.94 -13.90
N GLN A 639 -16.06 -16.00 -13.59
CA GLN A 639 -16.07 -16.61 -12.26
C GLN A 639 -14.71 -17.24 -11.90
N ARG A 640 -14.08 -17.94 -12.84
CA ARG A 640 -12.74 -18.53 -12.65
C ARG A 640 -11.66 -17.47 -12.53
N LEU A 641 -11.70 -16.44 -13.37
CA LEU A 641 -10.76 -15.32 -13.33
C LEU A 641 -10.89 -14.55 -12.03
N LEU A 642 -12.12 -14.28 -11.59
CA LEU A 642 -12.37 -13.62 -10.31
C LEU A 642 -11.84 -14.45 -9.14
N ARG A 643 -12.02 -15.78 -9.16
CA ARG A 643 -11.46 -16.68 -8.15
C ARG A 643 -9.94 -16.63 -8.13
N THR A 644 -9.30 -16.68 -9.30
CA THR A 644 -7.84 -16.56 -9.45
C THR A 644 -7.32 -15.21 -8.94
N LEU A 645 -8.02 -14.11 -9.30
CA LEU A 645 -7.71 -12.76 -8.84
C LEU A 645 -7.77 -12.68 -7.31
N VAL A 646 -8.92 -13.05 -6.71
CA VAL A 646 -9.11 -12.99 -5.26
C VAL A 646 -8.09 -13.87 -4.53
N ASN A 647 -7.81 -15.07 -5.00
CA ASN A 647 -6.82 -15.96 -4.38
C ASN A 647 -5.40 -15.39 -4.46
N SER A 648 -5.04 -14.76 -5.59
CA SER A 648 -3.73 -14.14 -5.74
C SER A 648 -3.59 -12.94 -4.81
N PHE A 649 -4.63 -12.10 -4.70
CA PHE A 649 -4.64 -10.97 -3.77
C PHE A 649 -4.70 -11.37 -2.30
N LEU A 650 -5.30 -12.52 -1.97
CA LEU A 650 -5.15 -13.11 -0.64
C LEU A 650 -3.68 -13.45 -0.34
N GLY A 651 -2.97 -14.02 -1.31
CA GLY A 651 -1.53 -14.26 -1.20
C GLY A 651 -0.71 -12.97 -1.07
N LEU A 652 -1.01 -11.96 -1.90
CA LEU A 652 -0.41 -10.62 -1.80
C LEU A 652 -0.66 -9.98 -0.44
N GLY A 653 -1.91 -10.01 0.02
CA GLY A 653 -2.33 -9.46 1.30
C GLY A 653 -1.67 -10.17 2.48
N LEU A 654 -1.55 -11.49 2.43
CA LEU A 654 -0.81 -12.26 3.43
C LEU A 654 0.66 -11.83 3.48
N GLY A 655 1.33 -11.72 2.33
CA GLY A 655 2.72 -11.27 2.26
C GLY A 655 2.91 -9.85 2.81
N ALA A 656 2.05 -8.91 2.39
CA ALA A 656 2.04 -7.54 2.87
C ALA A 656 1.77 -7.44 4.38
N PHE A 657 0.88 -8.28 4.91
CA PHE A 657 0.59 -8.32 6.34
C PHE A 657 1.75 -8.88 7.16
N LEU A 658 2.41 -9.94 6.69
CA LEU A 658 3.62 -10.46 7.31
C LEU A 658 4.74 -9.42 7.28
N ALA A 659 4.99 -8.77 6.14
CA ALA A 659 5.98 -7.71 6.01
C ALA A 659 5.69 -6.50 6.94
N LEU A 660 4.41 -6.13 7.09
CA LEU A 660 3.97 -5.12 8.05
C LEU A 660 4.28 -5.53 9.49
N ALA A 661 4.00 -6.78 9.86
CA ALA A 661 4.26 -7.28 11.21
C ALA A 661 5.76 -7.22 11.55
N ILE A 662 6.65 -7.60 10.63
CA ILE A 662 8.12 -7.48 10.84
C ILE A 662 8.51 -6.01 11.01
N SER A 663 8.02 -5.15 10.10
CA SER A 663 8.34 -3.72 10.13
C SER A 663 7.85 -3.06 11.43
N ALA A 664 6.67 -3.46 11.93
CA ALA A 664 6.10 -2.96 13.18
C ALA A 664 6.91 -3.41 14.40
N ILE A 665 7.31 -4.69 14.45
CA ILE A 665 8.18 -5.19 15.52
C ILE A 665 9.51 -4.47 15.52
N GLY A 666 10.11 -4.31 14.35
CA GLY A 666 11.37 -3.60 14.24
C GLY A 666 11.27 -2.14 14.64
N LEU A 667 10.14 -1.48 14.35
CA LEU A 667 9.86 -0.14 14.86
C LEU A 667 9.71 -0.13 16.39
N MET A 668 8.99 -1.09 16.97
CA MET A 668 8.87 -1.23 18.43
C MET A 668 10.24 -1.45 19.08
N GLN A 669 11.07 -2.30 18.48
CA GLN A 669 12.42 -2.56 18.96
C GLN A 669 13.33 -1.34 18.78
N ALA A 670 13.26 -0.62 17.66
CA ALA A 670 14.02 0.61 17.46
C ALA A 670 13.64 1.68 18.50
N VAL A 671 12.35 1.77 18.83
CA VAL A 671 11.88 2.67 19.90
C VAL A 671 12.47 2.27 21.25
N SER A 672 12.49 0.97 21.53
CA SER A 672 12.81 0.44 22.85
C SER A 672 14.31 0.27 23.10
N SER A 673 15.09 0.03 22.04
CA SER A 673 16.56 -0.08 22.04
C SER A 673 17.29 1.26 22.09
N ASN A 674 16.55 2.38 22.10
CA ASN A 674 17.16 3.68 22.24
C ASN A 674 17.92 3.77 23.57
N ASP A 675 19.24 3.98 23.50
CA ASP A 675 20.15 4.29 24.63
C ASP A 675 19.83 5.67 25.28
N LEU A 676 18.57 6.10 25.21
CA LEU A 676 18.05 7.29 25.85
C LEU A 676 17.56 6.95 27.25
N VAL A 677 18.28 7.47 28.24
CA VAL A 677 17.75 7.64 29.58
C VAL A 677 16.79 8.84 29.52
N ARG A 678 15.50 8.57 29.29
CA ARG A 678 14.48 9.62 29.19
C ARG A 678 13.89 9.90 30.58
N ALA A 679 14.00 11.16 30.99
CA ALA A 679 13.33 11.66 32.19
C ALA A 679 11.84 11.89 31.94
N ARG A 680 10.98 11.01 32.45
CA ARG A 680 9.58 11.32 32.74
C ARG A 680 9.44 11.23 34.25
N ALA A 681 8.77 12.20 34.88
CA ALA A 681 8.50 12.17 36.32
C ALA A 681 8.08 10.74 36.69
N VAL A 682 8.90 10.09 37.51
CA VAL A 682 8.69 8.71 37.90
C VAL A 682 7.38 8.69 38.67
N ASP A 683 6.36 8.03 38.13
CA ASP A 683 5.19 7.66 38.94
C ASP A 683 5.75 6.96 40.18
N THR A 684 5.52 7.56 41.33
CA THR A 684 6.19 7.37 42.62
C THR A 684 6.08 5.96 43.23
N GLY A 685 5.68 4.95 42.45
CA GLY A 685 5.31 3.61 42.90
C GLY A 685 6.24 2.46 42.51
N THR A 686 7.31 2.67 41.72
CA THR A 686 8.26 1.57 41.38
C THR A 686 9.67 1.82 41.91
N ALA A 687 10.31 0.76 42.39
CA ALA A 687 11.39 0.75 43.38
C ALA A 687 12.60 1.68 43.12
N ILE A 688 13.06 2.26 44.22
CA ILE A 688 13.98 3.39 44.46
C ILE A 688 15.46 3.14 44.03
N ALA A 689 15.76 2.13 43.21
CA ALA A 689 17.14 1.69 42.97
C ALA A 689 17.91 2.38 41.81
N ALA A 690 17.31 3.31 41.04
CA ALA A 690 18.00 3.99 39.94
C ALA A 690 18.11 5.55 39.94
N PRO A 691 17.88 6.30 41.03
CA PRO A 691 17.95 7.77 41.01
C PRO A 691 19.35 8.31 40.66
N VAL A 692 20.46 7.65 41.06
CA VAL A 692 21.82 8.00 40.59
C VAL A 692 22.03 7.67 39.12
N ALA A 693 21.62 6.47 38.70
CA ALA A 693 21.73 6.06 37.31
C ALA A 693 20.92 6.98 36.37
N TYR A 694 19.83 7.55 36.89
CA TYR A 694 18.97 8.49 36.20
C TYR A 694 19.53 9.93 36.21
N GLU A 695 19.96 10.41 37.38
CA GLU A 695 20.38 11.80 37.56
C GLU A 695 21.79 12.05 37.02
N PHE A 696 22.68 11.07 37.14
CA PHE A 696 24.05 11.16 36.63
C PHE A 696 24.29 10.17 35.50
N ALA A 697 23.26 9.70 34.78
CA ALA A 697 23.42 8.78 33.64
C ALA A 697 24.31 7.54 33.94
N GLY A 698 24.34 7.09 35.21
CA GLY A 698 25.16 5.96 35.67
C GLY A 698 26.47 6.33 36.36
N TYR A 699 26.90 7.59 36.35
CA TYR A 699 28.11 8.04 37.08
C TYR A 699 27.86 8.19 38.58
N ALA A 700 28.91 8.05 39.38
CA ALA A 700 28.80 8.06 40.84
C ALA A 700 28.60 9.47 41.42
N SER A 701 28.96 10.51 40.66
CA SER A 701 28.90 11.91 41.11
C SER A 701 28.62 12.89 39.97
N TRP A 702 28.20 14.11 40.32
CA TRP A 702 28.04 15.21 39.36
C TRP A 702 29.35 15.60 38.67
N ALA A 703 30.47 15.58 39.40
CA ALA A 703 31.78 15.87 38.85
C ALA A 703 32.18 14.85 37.78
N GLU A 704 31.94 13.56 38.05
CA GLU A 704 32.18 12.49 37.07
C GLU A 704 31.23 12.58 35.87
N PHE A 705 29.95 12.92 36.11
CA PHE A 705 28.99 13.18 35.04
C PHE A 705 29.45 14.32 34.12
N THR A 706 29.78 15.50 34.67
CA THR A 706 30.21 16.66 33.86
C THR A 706 31.58 16.48 33.22
N ALA A 707 32.43 15.62 33.77
CA ALA A 707 33.70 15.24 33.14
C ALA A 707 33.52 14.32 31.92
N ASN A 708 32.45 13.50 31.90
CA ASN A 708 32.20 12.50 30.86
C ASN A 708 31.00 12.81 29.97
N CYS A 709 30.27 13.89 30.25
CA CYS A 709 29.08 14.31 29.53
C CYS A 709 29.15 15.77 29.13
N CYS A 710 28.59 16.07 27.95
CA CYS A 710 28.40 17.44 27.51
C CYS A 710 26.97 17.71 27.11
N CYS A 711 26.52 18.92 27.45
CA CYS A 711 25.20 19.40 27.08
C CYS A 711 25.18 19.95 25.66
N GLU A 712 24.19 19.56 24.89
CA GLU A 712 23.88 20.17 23.60
C GLU A 712 23.06 21.45 23.84
N ALA A 713 23.55 22.57 23.30
CA ALA A 713 22.82 23.84 23.33
C ALA A 713 21.45 23.65 22.66
N ALA A 714 20.40 24.20 23.26
CA ALA A 714 19.07 24.16 22.68
C ALA A 714 19.12 24.83 21.31
N LEU A 715 19.00 24.04 20.25
CA LEU A 715 18.64 24.54 18.94
C LEU A 715 17.24 25.11 19.08
N ALA A 716 17.10 26.44 18.99
CA ALA A 716 15.81 27.07 18.79
C ALA A 716 15.10 26.30 17.66
N SER A 717 13.97 25.66 17.96
CA SER A 717 13.30 24.70 17.08
C SER A 717 12.83 25.29 15.75
N SER A 718 13.05 26.59 15.50
CA SER A 718 12.88 27.24 14.21
C SER A 718 13.73 28.52 14.12
N GLY A 719 14.83 28.51 13.36
CA GLY A 719 15.40 29.75 12.80
C GLY A 719 16.59 30.43 13.48
N GLY A 720 17.35 29.77 14.36
CA GLY A 720 18.68 30.28 14.78
C GLY A 720 18.68 31.54 15.65
N VAL A 721 17.54 32.06 16.07
CA VAL A 721 17.46 33.11 17.10
C VAL A 721 17.62 32.44 18.45
N PRO A 722 18.62 32.82 19.29
CA PRO A 722 18.72 32.31 20.65
C PRO A 722 17.40 32.62 21.35
N VAL A 723 16.71 31.57 21.82
CA VAL A 723 15.47 31.73 22.55
C VAL A 723 15.82 32.46 23.84
N ASN A 724 15.52 33.76 23.92
CA ASN A 724 15.28 34.38 25.21
C ASN A 724 14.15 33.58 25.82
N VAL A 725 14.48 32.69 26.76
CA VAL A 725 13.55 31.77 27.42
C VAL A 725 12.55 32.64 28.18
N THR A 726 11.48 33.06 27.50
CA THR A 726 10.33 33.68 28.13
C THR A 726 9.71 32.63 29.04
N ALA A 727 9.22 33.08 30.20
CA ALA A 727 8.74 32.32 31.38
C ALA A 727 7.64 31.25 31.15
N SER A 728 7.39 30.80 29.92
CA SER A 728 6.34 29.84 29.57
C SER A 728 6.80 28.71 28.63
N ALA A 729 8.07 28.72 28.17
CA ALA A 729 8.55 27.72 27.21
C ALA A 729 9.23 26.52 27.91
N SER A 730 8.75 25.31 27.65
CA SER A 730 9.47 24.09 28.05
C SER A 730 10.75 23.95 27.24
N VAL A 731 11.91 23.86 27.90
CA VAL A 731 13.21 23.70 27.22
C VAL A 731 13.69 22.26 27.36
N LEU A 732 14.07 21.63 26.25
CA LEU A 732 14.65 20.29 26.26
C LEU A 732 16.16 20.39 26.44
N GLU A 733 16.65 19.91 27.58
CA GLU A 733 18.06 19.76 27.88
C GLU A 733 18.53 18.35 27.45
N LYS A 734 19.52 18.27 26.55
CA LYS A 734 20.08 17.01 26.06
C LYS A 734 21.55 16.94 26.39
N TRP A 735 21.95 15.89 27.12
CA TRP A 735 23.34 15.59 27.43
C TRP A 735 23.78 14.33 26.68
N LYS A 736 24.98 14.36 26.12
CA LYS A 736 25.65 13.20 25.53
C LYS A 736 26.82 12.81 26.40
N CYS A 737 26.89 11.54 26.77
CA CYS A 737 27.83 10.99 27.75
C CYS A 737 28.64 9.85 27.15
N ARG A 738 29.92 9.71 27.51
CA ARG A 738 30.76 8.56 27.15
C ARG A 738 30.88 7.60 28.32
N THR A 739 30.33 6.39 28.19
CA THR A 739 30.46 5.35 29.22
C THR A 739 31.89 4.82 29.32
N SER A 740 32.20 4.18 30.44
CA SER A 740 33.47 3.46 30.64
C SER A 740 33.73 2.38 29.58
N ALA A 741 32.68 1.85 28.95
CA ALA A 741 32.76 0.89 27.84
C ALA A 741 32.93 1.54 26.45
N GLY A 742 33.11 2.87 26.39
CA GLY A 742 33.25 3.62 25.14
C GLY A 742 31.96 3.78 24.33
N LYS A 743 30.80 3.45 24.92
CA LYS A 743 29.48 3.68 24.29
C LYS A 743 28.98 5.08 24.62
N PHE A 744 28.10 5.61 23.79
CA PHE A 744 27.46 6.89 24.05
C PHE A 744 26.08 6.68 24.68
N ILE A 745 25.81 7.39 25.78
CA ILE A 745 24.47 7.48 26.39
C ILE A 745 23.95 8.89 26.18
N TYR A 746 22.65 9.01 25.91
CA TYR A 746 21.98 10.31 25.85
C TYR A 746 21.02 10.46 27.03
N LYS A 747 21.16 11.54 27.77
CA LYS A 747 20.19 11.96 28.80
C LYS A 747 19.37 13.10 28.23
N GLN A 748 18.05 12.92 28.14
CA GLN A 748 17.13 13.96 27.71
C GLN A 748 16.19 14.32 28.85
N ARG A 749 16.02 15.63 29.09
CA ARG A 749 15.13 16.16 30.11
C ARG A 749 14.38 17.38 29.61
N MET A 750 13.06 17.40 29.81
CA MET A 750 12.25 18.60 29.59
C MET A 750 12.21 19.41 30.88
N ARG A 751 12.59 20.69 30.82
CA ARG A 751 12.43 21.65 31.93
C ARG A 751 11.16 22.46 31.68
N GLN A 752 10.23 22.46 32.62
CA GLN A 752 9.08 23.37 32.60
C GLN A 752 9.40 24.63 33.40
N TYR A 753 8.60 25.70 33.22
CA TYR A 753 8.71 26.95 33.96
C TYR A 753 7.48 27.08 34.88
N ASP A 754 7.49 26.37 36.01
CA ASP A 754 6.33 26.18 36.90
C ASP A 754 6.58 26.61 38.37
N GLY A 755 7.73 27.20 38.68
CA GLY A 755 8.13 27.67 40.02
C GLY A 755 9.07 26.72 40.80
N GLU A 756 9.11 25.42 40.49
CA GLU A 756 9.90 24.38 41.21
C GLU A 756 11.11 23.83 40.41
N ASN A 757 11.43 24.46 39.30
CA ASN A 757 12.09 23.85 38.14
C ASN A 757 13.63 23.92 38.14
N GLY A 758 14.25 23.95 39.33
CA GLY A 758 15.70 23.79 39.48
C GLY A 758 16.59 24.84 38.80
N TRP A 759 15.99 25.85 38.17
CA TRP A 759 16.70 26.96 37.53
C TRP A 759 17.44 27.83 38.55
N SER A 760 16.93 27.89 39.78
CA SER A 760 17.61 28.49 40.93
C SER A 760 18.82 27.68 41.39
N VAL A 761 18.87 26.38 41.09
CA VAL A 761 19.96 25.47 41.44
C VAL A 761 21.06 25.52 40.38
N ARG A 762 20.71 25.48 39.09
CA ARG A 762 21.63 25.77 37.97
C ARG A 762 20.94 26.32 36.72
N GLY A 763 21.71 27.06 35.93
CA GLY A 763 21.29 27.49 34.59
C GLY A 763 21.19 26.36 33.55
N TYR A 764 20.56 26.64 32.41
CA TYR A 764 20.46 25.68 31.29
C TYR A 764 21.85 25.21 30.85
N CYS A 765 22.04 23.89 30.78
CA CYS A 765 23.31 23.24 30.43
C CYS A 765 24.50 23.56 31.35
N ALA A 766 24.31 24.33 32.44
CA ALA A 766 25.41 24.72 33.30
C ALA A 766 26.03 23.48 33.98
N THR A 767 27.35 23.43 34.02
CA THR A 767 28.12 22.42 34.78
C THR A 767 28.37 22.88 36.22
N SER A 768 28.26 24.17 36.50
CA SER A 768 28.35 24.78 37.82
C SER A 768 26.98 25.10 38.42
N PHE A 769 26.90 25.04 39.75
CA PHE A 769 25.72 25.43 40.51
C PHE A 769 25.67 26.94 40.77
N ALA A 770 24.48 27.47 41.05
CA ALA A 770 24.33 28.83 41.53
C ALA A 770 25.07 29.01 42.87
N SER A 771 25.54 30.23 43.17
CA SER A 771 26.29 30.53 44.39
C SER A 771 25.51 30.25 45.69
N ALA A 772 24.19 30.17 45.61
CA ALA A 772 23.33 29.78 46.73
C ALA A 772 23.42 28.28 47.05
N VAL A 773 24.03 27.44 46.21
CA VAL A 773 24.19 26.00 46.47
C VAL A 773 25.47 25.78 47.30
N THR A 774 25.31 25.30 48.53
CA THR A 774 26.38 25.12 49.52
C THR A 774 26.96 23.71 49.54
N ALA A 775 26.19 22.70 49.11
CA ALA A 775 26.65 21.33 49.01
C ALA A 775 26.37 20.77 47.61
N LEU A 776 27.40 20.15 47.03
CA LEU A 776 27.27 19.45 45.76
C LEU A 776 26.24 18.33 45.87
N PRO A 777 25.62 17.95 44.75
CA PRO A 777 24.55 17.00 44.80
C PRO A 777 25.08 15.62 45.14
N SER A 778 24.48 14.99 46.15
CA SER A 778 24.86 13.67 46.61
C SER A 778 23.64 12.79 46.79
N LEU A 779 23.77 11.50 46.50
CA LEU A 779 22.72 10.53 46.80
C LEU A 779 22.53 10.43 48.31
N ASP A 780 21.30 10.64 48.77
CA ASP A 780 20.93 10.27 50.13
C ASP A 780 20.69 8.76 50.20
N ALA A 781 21.56 8.05 50.92
CA ALA A 781 21.45 6.61 51.10
C ALA A 781 20.13 6.18 51.79
N GLY A 782 19.49 7.06 52.58
CA GLY A 782 18.26 6.75 53.30
C GLY A 782 16.99 6.87 52.45
N SER A 783 16.92 7.86 51.56
CA SER A 783 15.74 8.14 50.71
C SER A 783 15.91 7.69 49.25
N GLY A 784 17.14 7.45 48.82
CA GLY A 784 17.50 7.29 47.42
C GLY A 784 17.38 8.60 46.61
N LEU A 785 17.01 9.73 47.20
CA LEU A 785 16.87 10.98 46.45
C LEU A 785 18.22 11.69 46.34
N VAL A 786 18.40 12.52 45.32
CA VAL A 786 19.61 13.35 45.20
C VAL A 786 19.39 14.64 45.97
N LYS A 787 20.14 14.84 47.06
CA LYS A 787 20.06 16.06 47.89
C LYS A 787 21.01 17.13 47.38
N VAL A 788 20.61 18.39 47.54
CA VAL A 788 21.40 19.59 47.22
C VAL A 788 21.31 20.53 48.40
N GLY A 789 22.46 20.99 48.92
CA GLY A 789 22.47 21.99 49.97
C GLY A 789 22.28 23.39 49.39
N VAL A 790 21.37 24.19 49.93
CA VAL A 790 21.14 25.59 49.48
C VAL A 790 21.20 26.53 50.69
N SER A 791 21.95 27.63 50.61
CA SER A 791 22.05 28.64 51.65
C SER A 791 20.79 29.50 51.73
N GLY A 792 20.04 29.36 52.82
CA GLY A 792 18.87 30.17 53.19
C GLY A 792 18.27 29.69 54.51
N ASN A 793 17.64 30.55 55.30
CA ASN A 793 17.14 30.30 56.68
C ASN A 793 15.96 29.29 56.79
N VAL A 794 15.79 28.40 55.82
CA VAL A 794 14.74 27.39 55.79
C VAL A 794 15.42 26.06 55.53
N THR A 795 15.27 25.12 56.47
CA THR A 795 15.63 23.69 56.44
C THR A 795 16.06 23.14 55.08
N ASP A 796 17.21 22.44 55.04
CA ASP A 796 17.72 21.66 53.90
C ASP A 796 16.57 21.13 53.02
N TYR A 797 16.37 21.73 51.85
CA TYR A 797 15.40 21.21 50.91
C TYR A 797 15.93 19.86 50.43
N VAL A 798 15.25 18.78 50.82
CA VAL A 798 15.31 17.51 50.09
C VAL A 798 14.56 17.75 48.78
N VAL A 799 15.23 18.37 47.82
CA VAL A 799 14.68 18.45 46.48
C VAL A 799 14.71 17.03 45.95
N ALA A 800 13.54 16.43 45.69
CA ALA A 800 13.46 15.05 45.23
C ALA A 800 14.25 14.81 43.92
N TYR A 801 14.47 15.90 43.17
CA TYR A 801 15.29 15.94 41.98
C TYR A 801 16.11 17.22 41.99
N LEU A 802 17.39 17.12 41.64
CA LEU A 802 18.34 18.23 41.54
C LEU A 802 17.87 19.43 40.68
N TRP A 803 16.84 19.24 39.86
CA TRP A 803 16.43 20.16 38.82
C TRP A 803 14.93 20.22 38.67
#